data_AF-A0AAJ0EKY1-F1
#
_entry.id   AF-A0AAJ0EKY1-F1
#
_cell.length_a   1.000
_cell.length_b   1.000
_cell.length_c   1.000
_cell.angle_alpha   90.00
_cell.angle_beta   90.00
_cell.angle_gamma   90.00
#
_symmetry.space_group_name_H-M   'P 1'
#
loop_
_entity.id
_entity.type
_entity.pdbx_description
1 polymer ?
#
loop_
_entity_poly.entity_id
_entity_poly.type
_entity_poly.pdbx_seq_one_letter_code
_entity_poly.pdbx_strand_id
1 'polypeptide(L)'
;MAGQAPPEPVAAQAPPEVSQSTPGTQQTASLEQIQSMLKAKDDTSRFVGLALLKSVLDNSEELRNDADTVSGLWESISPRFLDRLLKTGSSMQSSQKDAKNMLDLSVSVVHTFALLLPDQAKRDKRLVGRMPLMVSSLLRSSKETSEMIIQALLTLAAFPEGAKVFFDIEDVTPLVEVAPNNPSALEIFSFAWINCMDIAEDRLVLKSKIDKTIQALVSTFNGTDGVTLLEFLGKFLRNSDPKALPLNPKWIKTSIDFIKRLLTSRPTPEARNAYTIAAASLLEVYPSEASKLLFTSDEKDDKPFSYLFITLLLTDTRASLPRLLELLNDPIYPAIAQRLGSAFDVTTHFIGYLVKSLDDESSSPAALGMPPDFLLKIRRTISEALSLAIEFLRDRWDASVAGAFGLHPETRSKETDTSMGKRLTISWESKKSNVNEDPLILAAVKALAIWLREDDNDLLRKEAAGLIDMLLDLYKSSSPSSLDFRSPILVGLEGILVEKAGLEEFTTHNGWDVLTRDLVAILQSTSTSSDESEAARGIEIVRILLPIVEGEETGSREEWMALVTTLAAWNAPEAKQPALVQEAQIAALQLTTALLVGAPYGMRQRYVHSISAVLGIAAQLEKHVGSDDPLRESLDDVLQTLDRLR
;
A
#
# COMPACT_ATOMS: atom_id res chain seq x y z
N MET A 1 -89.17 15.60 -27.20
CA MET A 1 -87.77 15.41 -26.79
C MET A 1 -87.74 15.21 -25.29
N ALA A 2 -87.09 14.12 -24.87
CA ALA A 2 -86.66 13.75 -23.51
C ALA A 2 -87.66 13.91 -22.35
N GLY A 3 -88.17 12.77 -21.87
CA GLY A 3 -88.79 12.63 -20.56
C GLY A 3 -87.87 11.90 -19.59
N GLN A 4 -88.09 12.08 -18.29
CA GLN A 4 -88.21 10.99 -17.31
C GLN A 4 -88.58 11.56 -15.94
N ALA A 5 -89.69 11.07 -15.41
CA ALA A 5 -90.15 11.26 -14.05
C ALA A 5 -90.58 9.87 -13.48
N PRO A 6 -90.63 9.72 -12.15
CA PRO A 6 -90.37 8.51 -11.32
C PRO A 6 -91.69 7.72 -11.03
N PRO A 7 -91.99 7.06 -9.87
CA PRO A 7 -91.25 6.57 -8.67
C PRO A 7 -91.58 5.08 -8.32
N GLU A 8 -91.17 4.46 -7.19
CA GLU A 8 -91.86 4.35 -5.86
C GLU A 8 -91.46 2.99 -5.18
N PRO A 9 -91.89 2.57 -3.96
CA PRO A 9 -91.86 3.11 -2.58
C PRO A 9 -91.21 2.13 -1.52
N VAL A 10 -90.59 2.55 -0.41
CA VAL A 10 -91.04 2.82 1.02
C VAL A 10 -91.34 1.62 1.96
N ALA A 11 -90.77 1.73 3.19
CA ALA A 11 -91.18 1.25 4.54
C ALA A 11 -90.26 0.17 5.18
N ALA A 12 -89.89 0.13 6.47
CA ALA A 12 -89.98 0.99 7.68
C ALA A 12 -89.05 0.42 8.81
N GLN A 13 -88.85 1.20 9.88
CA GLN A 13 -87.95 1.05 11.08
C GLN A 13 -88.26 -0.15 12.01
N ALA A 14 -87.38 -0.65 12.91
CA ALA A 14 -86.89 -0.07 14.19
C ALA A 14 -85.75 -0.93 14.90
N PRO A 15 -85.08 -0.46 15.99
CA PRO A 15 -83.70 -0.81 16.50
C PRO A 15 -83.70 -1.67 17.83
N PRO A 16 -82.67 -1.80 18.73
CA PRO A 16 -81.23 -1.37 18.81
C PRO A 16 -80.23 -2.49 19.33
N GLU A 17 -79.08 -2.11 19.98
CA GLU A 17 -78.09 -2.90 20.79
C GLU A 17 -76.90 -3.57 20.04
N VAL A 18 -75.60 -3.62 20.46
CA VAL A 18 -74.85 -3.43 21.72
C VAL A 18 -73.40 -3.00 21.40
N SER A 19 -72.80 -2.20 22.29
CA SER A 19 -71.36 -1.90 22.40
C SER A 19 -70.45 -3.14 22.43
N GLN A 20 -69.40 -3.16 21.61
CA GLN A 20 -68.22 -4.00 21.86
C GLN A 20 -66.97 -3.12 21.86
N SER A 21 -66.44 -2.92 23.06
CA SER A 21 -65.09 -2.47 23.33
C SER A 21 -64.11 -3.61 23.00
N THR A 22 -63.13 -3.33 22.13
CA THR A 22 -61.94 -4.18 21.96
C THR A 22 -60.68 -3.33 22.12
N PRO A 23 -59.68 -3.76 22.90
CA PRO A 23 -58.53 -2.95 23.30
C PRO A 23 -57.34 -3.12 22.34
N GLY A 24 -56.52 -2.07 22.23
CA GLY A 24 -55.12 -2.18 21.78
C GLY A 24 -54.80 -1.58 20.42
N THR A 25 -55.14 -0.31 20.18
CA THR A 25 -54.54 0.46 19.07
C THR A 25 -53.11 0.85 19.46
N GLN A 26 -52.10 0.20 18.87
CA GLN A 26 -50.75 0.79 18.78
C GLN A 26 -50.89 2.07 17.93
N GLN A 27 -51.05 3.21 18.58
CA GLN A 27 -51.00 4.51 17.91
C GLN A 27 -49.60 4.69 17.33
N THR A 28 -49.50 4.74 16.00
CA THR A 28 -48.34 5.30 15.30
C THR A 28 -48.22 6.77 15.70
N ALA A 29 -47.37 7.06 16.68
CA ALA A 29 -47.10 8.42 17.12
C ALA A 29 -46.59 9.25 15.93
N SER A 30 -47.10 10.48 15.76
CA SER A 30 -46.63 11.36 14.68
C SER A 30 -45.20 11.84 14.94
N LEU A 31 -44.45 12.16 13.88
CA LEU A 31 -43.06 12.63 14.00
C LEU A 31 -42.94 13.89 14.88
N GLU A 32 -43.93 14.77 14.81
CA GLU A 32 -44.03 15.98 15.64
C GLU A 32 -44.16 15.63 17.13
N GLN A 33 -44.95 14.60 17.46
CA GLN A 33 -45.08 14.10 18.83
C GLN A 33 -43.75 13.54 19.33
N ILE A 34 -43.06 12.72 18.50
CA ILE A 34 -41.74 12.17 18.84
C ILE A 34 -40.72 13.30 19.10
N GLN A 35 -40.65 14.30 18.21
CA GLN A 35 -39.77 15.47 18.42
C GLN A 35 -40.11 16.24 19.70
N SER A 36 -41.39 16.42 20.01
CA SER A 36 -41.82 17.10 21.24
C SER A 36 -41.37 16.35 22.50
N MET A 37 -41.44 15.01 22.47
CA MET A 37 -41.02 14.13 23.57
C MET A 37 -39.49 14.14 23.75
N LEU A 38 -38.73 14.16 22.66
CA LEU A 38 -37.26 14.25 22.70
C LEU A 38 -36.76 15.61 23.23
N LYS A 39 -37.52 16.69 22.96
CA LYS A 39 -37.24 18.05 23.46
C LYS A 39 -37.79 18.32 24.87
N ALA A 40 -38.56 17.39 25.44
CA ALA A 40 -39.15 17.54 26.77
C ALA A 40 -38.08 17.73 27.85
N LYS A 41 -38.47 18.25 29.03
CA LYS A 41 -37.54 18.49 30.15
C LYS A 41 -37.27 17.25 30.99
N ASP A 42 -38.25 16.36 31.12
CA ASP A 42 -38.17 15.15 31.92
C ASP A 42 -37.57 13.98 31.13
N ASP A 43 -36.87 13.09 31.84
CA ASP A 43 -36.13 11.99 31.22
C ASP A 43 -37.03 10.83 30.79
N THR A 44 -38.21 10.69 31.41
CA THR A 44 -39.18 9.65 31.05
C THR A 44 -39.76 9.91 29.66
N SER A 45 -40.22 11.13 29.38
CA SER A 45 -40.71 11.52 28.05
C SER A 45 -39.62 11.39 26.99
N ARG A 46 -38.37 11.78 27.30
CA ARG A 46 -37.25 11.59 26.36
C ARG A 46 -36.97 10.11 26.10
N PHE A 47 -37.00 9.27 27.12
CA PHE A 47 -36.75 7.84 26.99
C PHE A 47 -37.83 7.15 26.14
N VAL A 48 -39.11 7.43 26.41
CA VAL A 48 -40.22 6.94 25.58
C VAL A 48 -40.11 7.48 24.15
N GLY A 49 -39.73 8.75 23.99
CA GLY A 49 -39.46 9.36 22.69
C GLY A 49 -38.38 8.61 21.90
N LEU A 50 -37.27 8.20 22.54
CA LEU A 50 -36.22 7.40 21.90
C LEU A 50 -36.71 6.01 21.48
N ALA A 51 -37.50 5.34 22.33
CA ALA A 51 -38.04 4.02 22.01
C ALA A 51 -39.01 4.07 20.81
N LEU A 52 -39.89 5.08 20.79
CA LEU A 52 -40.80 5.33 19.66
C LEU A 52 -40.03 5.73 18.39
N LEU A 53 -39.03 6.60 18.52
CA LEU A 53 -38.17 7.02 17.41
C LEU A 53 -37.50 5.80 16.76
N LYS A 54 -36.88 4.94 17.57
CA LYS A 54 -36.28 3.70 17.07
C LYS A 54 -37.30 2.85 16.32
N SER A 55 -38.47 2.61 16.93
CA SER A 55 -39.53 1.81 16.29
C SER A 55 -40.00 2.42 14.96
N VAL A 56 -40.09 3.75 14.84
CA VAL A 56 -40.51 4.41 13.59
C VAL A 56 -39.41 4.31 12.53
N LEU A 57 -38.16 4.58 12.90
CA LEU A 57 -37.01 4.40 12.01
C LEU A 57 -36.87 2.94 11.57
N ASP A 58 -37.14 1.97 12.46
CA ASP A 58 -37.02 0.55 12.16
C ASP A 58 -38.06 0.07 11.12
N ASN A 59 -39.20 0.76 11.00
CA ASN A 59 -40.34 0.33 10.17
C ASN A 59 -40.66 1.23 8.95
N SER A 60 -39.97 2.36 8.76
CA SER A 60 -40.24 3.28 7.63
C SER A 60 -39.00 3.51 6.78
N GLU A 61 -38.96 2.91 5.59
CA GLU A 61 -37.85 3.07 4.63
C GLU A 61 -37.83 4.47 4.01
N GLU A 62 -39.00 5.03 3.70
CA GLU A 62 -39.16 6.40 3.17
C GLU A 62 -38.50 7.43 4.10
N LEU A 63 -38.69 7.28 5.41
CA LEU A 63 -38.14 8.19 6.40
C LEU A 63 -36.63 8.04 6.58
N ARG A 64 -36.08 6.84 6.38
CA ARG A 64 -34.62 6.62 6.40
C ARG A 64 -33.91 7.30 5.24
N ASN A 65 -34.60 7.44 4.11
CA ASN A 65 -34.06 8.04 2.89
C ASN A 65 -34.25 9.57 2.85
N ASP A 66 -34.97 10.15 3.81
CA ASP A 66 -35.13 11.60 3.96
C ASP A 66 -34.06 12.17 4.90
N ALA A 67 -32.96 12.63 4.29
CA ALA A 67 -31.80 13.19 4.99
C ALA A 67 -32.14 14.40 5.90
N ASP A 68 -33.07 15.25 5.48
CA ASP A 68 -33.44 16.46 6.23
C ASP A 68 -34.26 16.09 7.47
N THR A 69 -35.23 15.18 7.31
CA THR A 69 -36.04 14.68 8.42
C THR A 69 -35.19 13.92 9.44
N VAL A 70 -34.28 13.04 9.00
CA VAL A 70 -33.35 12.31 9.88
C VAL A 70 -32.45 13.29 10.65
N SER A 71 -31.91 14.30 9.99
CA SER A 71 -31.08 15.32 10.63
C SER A 71 -31.86 16.12 11.68
N GLY A 72 -33.09 16.54 11.36
CA GLY A 72 -33.95 17.25 12.32
C GLY A 72 -34.35 16.41 13.54
N LEU A 73 -34.52 15.09 13.36
CA LEU A 73 -34.74 14.15 14.47
C LEU A 73 -33.50 14.03 15.36
N TRP A 74 -32.31 13.93 14.78
CA TRP A 74 -31.04 13.90 15.52
C TRP A 74 -30.81 15.19 16.34
N GLU A 75 -31.08 16.35 15.75
CA GLU A 75 -30.96 17.64 16.43
C GLU A 75 -31.89 17.78 17.65
N SER A 76 -33.04 17.09 17.60
CA SER A 76 -34.03 17.07 18.67
C SER A 76 -33.59 16.25 19.90
N ILE A 77 -32.58 15.40 19.77
CA ILE A 77 -32.08 14.55 20.87
C ILE A 77 -31.04 15.30 21.70
N SER A 78 -31.24 15.37 23.01
CA SER A 78 -30.29 15.99 23.94
C SER A 78 -28.99 15.15 24.07
N PRO A 79 -27.80 15.69 23.72
CA PRO A 79 -26.55 14.96 23.86
C PRO A 79 -26.24 14.56 25.30
N ARG A 80 -26.52 15.45 26.27
CA ARG A 80 -26.33 15.18 27.71
C ARG A 80 -27.25 14.06 28.22
N PHE A 81 -28.42 13.90 27.61
CA PHE A 81 -29.32 12.80 27.96
C PHE A 81 -28.76 11.46 27.46
N LEU A 82 -28.30 11.41 26.19
CA LEU A 82 -27.62 10.24 25.65
C LEU A 82 -26.37 9.87 26.46
N ASP A 83 -25.55 10.86 26.84
CA ASP A 83 -24.37 10.63 27.69
C ASP A 83 -24.73 9.96 29.01
N ARG A 84 -25.84 10.37 29.63
CA ARG A 84 -26.32 9.75 30.87
C ARG A 84 -26.79 8.33 30.64
N LEU A 85 -27.49 8.06 29.53
CA LEU A 85 -27.95 6.71 29.17
C LEU A 85 -26.77 5.75 28.91
N LEU A 86 -25.75 6.21 28.19
CA LEU A 86 -24.52 5.45 27.95
C LEU A 86 -23.75 5.17 29.27
N LYS A 87 -23.78 6.12 30.22
CA LYS A 87 -23.18 5.96 31.55
C LYS A 87 -24.01 5.11 32.52
N THR A 88 -25.30 4.89 32.28
CA THR A 88 -26.13 4.07 33.18
C THR A 88 -25.64 2.63 33.26
N GLY A 89 -25.00 2.12 32.20
CA GLY A 89 -24.29 0.83 32.22
C GLY A 89 -23.02 0.81 33.09
N SER A 90 -22.56 1.97 33.57
CA SER A 90 -21.35 2.11 34.38
C SER A 90 -21.58 1.93 35.90
N SER A 91 -22.83 2.04 36.38
CA SER A 91 -23.17 2.00 37.81
C SER A 91 -23.65 0.62 38.26
N MET A 92 -23.00 0.03 39.27
CA MET A 92 -23.40 -1.24 39.89
C MET A 92 -24.67 -1.17 40.76
N GLN A 93 -25.29 0.01 40.91
CA GLN A 93 -26.34 0.26 41.92
C GLN A 93 -27.78 0.19 41.41
N SER A 94 -28.02 0.17 40.09
CA SER A 94 -29.37 0.07 39.51
C SER A 94 -29.79 -1.39 39.26
N SER A 95 -31.10 -1.68 39.25
CA SER A 95 -31.64 -2.97 38.80
C SER A 95 -30.99 -3.34 37.46
N GLN A 96 -30.17 -4.41 37.45
CA GLN A 96 -29.27 -4.73 36.33
C GLN A 96 -29.97 -4.83 34.97
N LYS A 97 -31.27 -5.17 34.97
CA LYS A 97 -32.08 -5.32 33.76
C LYS A 97 -32.49 -3.99 33.13
N ASP A 98 -32.92 -3.01 33.94
CA ASP A 98 -33.42 -1.74 33.41
C ASP A 98 -32.27 -0.86 32.91
N ALA A 99 -31.13 -0.87 33.61
CA ALA A 99 -29.92 -0.17 33.19
C ALA A 99 -29.35 -0.73 31.88
N LYS A 100 -29.42 -2.05 31.67
CA LYS A 100 -29.00 -2.69 30.43
C LYS A 100 -29.92 -2.32 29.26
N ASN A 101 -31.24 -2.35 29.47
CA ASN A 101 -32.20 -1.92 28.44
C ASN A 101 -32.00 -0.44 28.05
N MET A 102 -31.66 0.43 29.01
CA MET A 102 -31.36 1.84 28.76
C MET A 102 -30.08 2.02 27.92
N LEU A 103 -29.02 1.27 28.25
CA LEU A 103 -27.78 1.26 27.49
C LEU A 103 -28.03 0.74 26.06
N ASP A 104 -28.69 -0.41 25.93
CA ASP A 104 -28.98 -1.06 24.64
C ASP A 104 -29.80 -0.15 23.72
N LEU A 105 -30.82 0.54 24.25
CA LEU A 105 -31.59 1.52 23.48
C LEU A 105 -30.71 2.70 23.05
N SER A 106 -29.89 3.24 23.95
CA SER A 106 -29.04 4.40 23.64
C SER A 106 -27.97 4.09 22.58
N VAL A 107 -27.30 2.94 22.69
CA VAL A 107 -26.35 2.44 21.69
C VAL A 107 -27.05 2.21 20.37
N SER A 108 -28.21 1.56 20.38
CA SER A 108 -28.97 1.32 19.16
C SER A 108 -29.35 2.60 18.44
N VAL A 109 -29.77 3.65 19.17
CA VAL A 109 -30.07 4.95 18.59
C VAL A 109 -28.80 5.57 17.98
N VAL A 110 -27.70 5.61 18.73
CA VAL A 110 -26.43 6.17 18.22
C VAL A 110 -25.95 5.42 16.97
N HIS A 111 -26.02 4.09 16.98
CA HIS A 111 -25.68 3.25 15.85
C HIS A 111 -26.57 3.54 14.62
N THR A 112 -27.90 3.59 14.80
CA THR A 112 -28.83 3.92 13.71
C THR A 112 -28.51 5.29 13.09
N PHE A 113 -28.24 6.31 13.90
CA PHE A 113 -27.88 7.63 13.38
C PHE A 113 -26.46 7.69 12.76
N ALA A 114 -25.50 6.89 13.23
CA ALA A 114 -24.20 6.76 12.57
C ALA A 114 -24.33 6.20 11.14
N LEU A 115 -25.33 5.35 10.89
CA LEU A 115 -25.63 4.83 9.56
C LEU A 115 -26.41 5.82 8.68
N LEU A 116 -27.47 6.43 9.23
CA LEU A 116 -28.45 7.21 8.45
C LEU A 116 -28.11 8.69 8.24
N LEU A 117 -27.30 9.31 9.11
CA LEU A 117 -27.01 10.74 8.97
C LEU A 117 -26.21 11.04 7.69
N PRO A 118 -26.36 12.23 7.09
CA PRO A 118 -25.44 12.70 6.06
C PRO A 118 -24.01 12.84 6.59
N ASP A 119 -23.00 12.68 5.73
CA ASP A 119 -21.58 12.70 6.12
C ASP A 119 -21.20 13.95 6.93
N GLN A 120 -21.74 15.12 6.58
CA GLN A 120 -21.47 16.36 7.31
C GLN A 120 -21.97 16.29 8.76
N ALA A 121 -23.13 15.69 9.00
CA ALA A 121 -23.70 15.53 10.33
C ALA A 121 -23.00 14.42 11.13
N LYS A 122 -22.43 13.40 10.46
CA LYS A 122 -21.63 12.36 11.13
C LYS A 122 -20.36 12.92 11.78
N ARG A 123 -19.78 13.98 11.19
CA ARG A 123 -18.58 14.67 11.68
C ARG A 123 -18.85 15.62 12.84
N ASP A 124 -20.12 15.91 13.13
CA ASP A 124 -20.49 16.85 14.19
C ASP A 124 -20.10 16.31 15.58
N LYS A 125 -19.59 17.21 16.43
CA LYS A 125 -19.23 16.92 17.83
C LYS A 125 -20.34 16.22 18.61
N ARG A 126 -21.61 16.45 18.26
CA ARG A 126 -22.81 15.81 18.82
C ARG A 126 -22.77 14.29 18.69
N LEU A 127 -22.24 13.75 17.60
CA LEU A 127 -22.11 12.32 17.38
C LEU A 127 -20.72 11.81 17.79
N VAL A 128 -19.65 12.35 17.22
CA VAL A 128 -18.28 11.86 17.49
C VAL A 128 -17.89 11.97 18.98
N GLY A 129 -18.38 12.97 19.70
CA GLY A 129 -18.09 13.16 21.13
C GLY A 129 -18.64 12.06 22.06
N ARG A 130 -19.42 11.10 21.54
CA ARG A 130 -19.93 9.95 22.30
C ARG A 130 -19.03 8.71 22.20
N MET A 131 -18.05 8.71 21.30
CA MET A 131 -17.10 7.61 21.13
C MET A 131 -16.42 7.16 22.44
N PRO A 132 -15.93 8.06 23.33
CA PRO A 132 -15.30 7.63 24.58
C PRO A 132 -16.24 6.83 25.50
N LEU A 133 -17.53 7.21 25.56
CA LEU A 133 -18.52 6.51 26.37
C LEU A 133 -18.84 5.14 25.79
N MET A 134 -18.94 5.03 24.45
CA MET A 134 -19.16 3.76 23.77
C MET A 134 -17.99 2.78 23.97
N VAL A 135 -16.74 3.25 23.92
CA VAL A 135 -15.57 2.42 24.24
C VAL A 135 -15.65 1.93 25.69
N SER A 136 -15.97 2.82 26.64
CA SER A 136 -16.04 2.45 28.06
C SER A 136 -17.16 1.46 28.42
N SER A 137 -18.23 1.40 27.63
CA SER A 137 -19.37 0.51 27.86
C SER A 137 -19.24 -0.86 27.17
N LEU A 138 -18.23 -1.05 26.32
CA LEU A 138 -18.09 -2.22 25.45
C LEU A 138 -18.11 -3.55 26.23
N LEU A 139 -17.22 -3.71 27.22
CA LEU A 139 -17.08 -4.96 27.99
C LEU A 139 -18.31 -5.32 28.85
N ARG A 140 -19.19 -4.35 29.12
CA ARG A 140 -20.38 -4.52 29.97
C ARG A 140 -21.66 -4.74 29.15
N SER A 141 -21.57 -4.59 27.83
CA SER A 141 -22.70 -4.66 26.91
C SER A 141 -23.06 -6.12 26.58
N SER A 142 -24.27 -6.37 26.07
CA SER A 142 -24.55 -7.67 25.43
C SER A 142 -23.69 -7.85 24.18
N LYS A 143 -23.67 -9.07 23.62
CA LYS A 143 -22.97 -9.34 22.37
C LYS A 143 -23.52 -8.46 21.23
N GLU A 144 -24.85 -8.38 21.07
CA GLU A 144 -25.47 -7.56 20.03
C GLU A 144 -25.15 -6.07 20.21
N THR A 145 -25.20 -5.57 21.45
CA THR A 145 -24.89 -4.16 21.76
C THR A 145 -23.41 -3.85 21.52
N SER A 146 -22.51 -4.78 21.84
CA SER A 146 -21.09 -4.64 21.55
C SER A 146 -20.80 -4.57 20.04
N GLU A 147 -21.50 -5.39 19.25
CA GLU A 147 -21.41 -5.35 17.78
C GLU A 147 -21.88 -4.00 17.22
N MET A 148 -23.02 -3.47 17.71
CA MET A 148 -23.51 -2.14 17.33
C MET A 148 -22.53 -1.03 17.73
N ILE A 149 -21.90 -1.11 18.91
CA ILE A 149 -20.87 -0.16 19.33
C ILE A 149 -19.70 -0.18 18.36
N ILE A 150 -19.19 -1.37 18.00
CA ILE A 150 -18.02 -1.50 17.11
C ILE A 150 -18.34 -0.96 15.72
N GLN A 151 -19.53 -1.27 15.17
CA GLN A 151 -19.95 -0.74 13.87
C GLN A 151 -20.11 0.80 13.88
N ALA A 152 -20.66 1.36 14.97
CA ALA A 152 -20.76 2.80 15.12
C ALA A 152 -19.38 3.45 15.23
N LEU A 153 -18.48 2.91 16.05
CA LEU A 153 -17.12 3.41 16.19
C LEU A 153 -16.33 3.34 14.88
N LEU A 154 -16.47 2.24 14.12
CA LEU A 154 -15.85 2.05 12.82
C LEU A 154 -16.30 3.14 11.82
N THR A 155 -17.60 3.35 11.74
CA THR A 155 -18.20 4.37 10.86
C THR A 155 -17.70 5.78 11.21
N LEU A 156 -17.54 6.09 12.49
CA LEU A 156 -17.11 7.42 12.94
C LEU A 156 -15.60 7.63 12.80
N ALA A 157 -14.79 6.61 13.11
CA ALA A 157 -13.33 6.66 13.00
C ALA A 157 -12.83 6.80 11.56
N ALA A 158 -13.65 6.44 10.57
CA ALA A 158 -13.37 6.65 9.15
C ALA A 158 -13.28 8.15 8.76
N PHE A 159 -13.86 9.05 9.56
CA PHE A 159 -13.75 10.50 9.34
C PHE A 159 -12.62 11.12 10.18
N PRO A 160 -11.90 12.14 9.67
CA PRO A 160 -10.85 12.84 10.41
C PRO A 160 -11.26 13.37 11.79
N GLU A 161 -12.47 13.92 11.92
CA GLU A 161 -12.99 14.46 13.17
C GLU A 161 -13.26 13.36 14.20
N GLY A 162 -13.79 12.22 13.76
CA GLY A 162 -14.01 11.05 14.62
C GLY A 162 -12.70 10.38 15.00
N ALA A 163 -11.75 10.28 14.07
CA ALA A 163 -10.39 9.81 14.33
C ALA A 163 -9.69 10.65 15.41
N LYS A 164 -9.81 11.98 15.35
CA LYS A 164 -9.26 12.89 16.37
C LYS A 164 -9.89 12.66 17.75
N VAL A 165 -11.21 12.51 17.81
CA VAL A 165 -11.88 12.21 19.09
C VAL A 165 -11.49 10.83 19.62
N PHE A 166 -11.35 9.83 18.75
CA PHE A 166 -10.87 8.51 19.13
C PHE A 166 -9.43 8.55 19.65
N PHE A 167 -8.57 9.31 18.98
CA PHE A 167 -7.20 9.54 19.42
C PHE A 167 -7.13 10.12 20.82
N ASP A 168 -8.03 11.02 21.19
CA ASP A 168 -8.09 11.64 22.53
C ASP A 168 -8.62 10.71 23.63
N ILE A 169 -9.09 9.50 23.30
CA ILE A 169 -9.52 8.51 24.30
C ILE A 169 -8.30 8.03 25.10
N GLU A 170 -8.37 8.16 26.43
CA GLU A 170 -7.29 7.75 27.34
C GLU A 170 -7.19 6.23 27.50
N ASP A 171 -8.33 5.55 27.63
CA ASP A 171 -8.40 4.10 27.84
C ASP A 171 -9.10 3.40 26.67
N VAL A 172 -8.30 2.71 25.85
CA VAL A 172 -8.76 1.87 24.74
C VAL A 172 -8.70 0.38 25.07
N THR A 173 -8.36 0.01 26.31
CA THR A 173 -8.27 -1.38 26.78
C THR A 173 -9.53 -2.19 26.47
N PRO A 174 -10.77 -1.66 26.67
CA PRO A 174 -11.98 -2.39 26.32
C PRO A 174 -12.00 -2.88 24.86
N LEU A 175 -11.53 -2.05 23.94
CA LEU A 175 -11.50 -2.37 22.52
C LEU A 175 -10.39 -3.38 22.19
N VAL A 176 -9.24 -3.26 22.87
CA VAL A 176 -8.12 -4.22 22.77
C VAL A 176 -8.54 -5.61 23.24
N GLU A 177 -9.29 -5.71 24.35
CA GLU A 177 -9.75 -6.99 24.92
C GLU A 177 -10.78 -7.71 24.03
N VAL A 178 -11.63 -6.96 23.33
CA VAL A 178 -12.65 -7.54 22.44
C VAL A 178 -12.08 -7.93 21.06
N ALA A 179 -10.97 -7.34 20.65
CA ALA A 179 -10.40 -7.51 19.31
C ALA A 179 -10.18 -8.98 18.86
N PRO A 180 -9.72 -9.93 19.70
CA PRO A 180 -9.59 -11.33 19.29
C PRO A 180 -10.92 -11.98 18.90
N ASN A 181 -12.03 -11.55 19.52
CA ASN A 181 -13.37 -12.10 19.27
C ASN A 181 -14.17 -11.28 18.25
N ASN A 182 -13.75 -10.04 17.98
CA ASN A 182 -14.38 -9.15 17.01
C ASN A 182 -13.32 -8.37 16.22
N PRO A 183 -12.86 -8.91 15.06
CA PRO A 183 -11.77 -8.32 14.27
C PRO A 183 -12.03 -6.89 13.77
N SER A 184 -13.29 -6.47 13.64
CA SER A 184 -13.64 -5.09 13.23
C SER A 184 -13.13 -4.04 14.24
N ALA A 185 -12.83 -4.43 15.48
CA ALA A 185 -12.15 -3.57 16.44
C ALA A 185 -10.75 -3.12 15.95
N LEU A 186 -10.05 -3.97 15.21
CA LEU A 186 -8.74 -3.67 14.64
C LEU A 186 -8.83 -2.60 13.54
N GLU A 187 -9.89 -2.62 12.74
CA GLU A 187 -10.12 -1.63 11.69
C GLU A 187 -10.36 -0.23 12.24
N ILE A 188 -11.01 -0.11 13.41
CA ILE A 188 -11.18 1.17 14.11
C ILE A 188 -9.83 1.80 14.41
N PHE A 189 -8.87 1.02 14.93
CA PHE A 189 -7.51 1.51 15.20
C PHE A 189 -6.81 1.95 13.91
N SER A 190 -6.88 1.15 12.84
CA SER A 190 -6.29 1.50 11.55
C SER A 190 -6.81 2.83 11.01
N PHE A 191 -8.13 2.99 10.90
CA PHE A 191 -8.73 4.22 10.38
C PHE A 191 -8.41 5.42 11.26
N ALA A 192 -8.52 5.28 12.59
CA ALA A 192 -8.25 6.37 13.50
C ALA A 192 -6.79 6.83 13.40
N TRP A 193 -5.82 5.91 13.35
CA TRP A 193 -4.41 6.26 13.28
C TRP A 193 -4.04 6.85 11.94
N ILE A 194 -4.42 6.22 10.82
CA ILE A 194 -4.11 6.71 9.46
C ILE A 194 -4.66 8.12 9.26
N ASN A 195 -5.93 8.36 9.63
CA ASN A 195 -6.53 9.70 9.53
C ASN A 195 -5.87 10.74 10.46
N CYS A 196 -5.21 10.30 11.54
CA CYS A 196 -4.49 11.20 12.44
C CYS A 196 -3.04 11.47 12.00
N MET A 197 -2.43 10.67 11.11
CA MET A 197 -1.01 10.85 10.73
C MET A 197 -0.73 12.22 10.10
N ASP A 198 -1.68 12.72 9.30
CA ASP A 198 -1.56 14.01 8.62
C ASP A 198 -1.96 15.21 9.50
N ILE A 199 -2.77 14.97 10.54
CA ILE A 199 -3.46 16.01 11.31
C ILE A 199 -2.86 16.19 12.71
N ALA A 200 -2.17 15.17 13.23
CA ALA A 200 -1.65 15.20 14.60
C ALA A 200 -0.57 16.29 14.74
N GLU A 201 -0.90 17.33 15.51
CA GLU A 201 0.04 18.37 15.96
C GLU A 201 1.18 17.76 16.79
N ASP A 202 0.89 16.67 17.53
CA ASP A 202 1.87 15.93 18.34
C ASP A 202 2.10 14.50 17.80
N ARG A 203 3.00 14.40 16.83
CA ARG A 203 3.42 13.12 16.22
C ARG A 203 4.08 12.17 17.23
N LEU A 204 4.69 12.68 18.30
CA LEU A 204 5.36 11.84 19.31
C LEU A 204 4.33 11.12 20.18
N VAL A 205 3.26 11.81 20.58
CA VAL A 205 2.15 11.19 21.31
C VAL A 205 1.46 10.13 20.45
N LEU A 206 1.27 10.39 19.16
CA LEU A 206 0.72 9.40 18.22
C LEU A 206 1.57 8.14 18.14
N LYS A 207 2.88 8.28 17.94
CA LYS A 207 3.82 7.15 17.97
C LYS A 207 3.72 6.33 19.26
N SER A 208 3.71 7.01 20.41
CA SER A 208 3.64 6.33 21.71
C SER A 208 2.32 5.59 21.92
N LYS A 209 1.19 6.17 21.48
CA LYS A 209 -0.13 5.52 21.56
C LYS A 209 -0.22 4.31 20.64
N ILE A 210 0.26 4.41 19.41
CA ILE A 210 0.33 3.28 18.46
C ILE A 210 1.16 2.15 19.08
N ASP A 211 2.37 2.45 19.55
CA ASP A 211 3.27 1.43 20.14
C ASP A 211 2.66 0.71 21.34
N LYS A 212 2.10 1.46 22.30
CA LYS A 212 1.44 0.89 23.48
C LYS A 212 0.23 0.03 23.11
N THR A 213 -0.57 0.48 22.16
CA THR A 213 -1.80 -0.23 21.77
C THR A 213 -1.47 -1.50 21.01
N ILE A 214 -0.52 -1.48 20.07
CA ILE A 214 -0.08 -2.69 19.35
C ILE A 214 0.55 -3.68 20.33
N GLN A 215 1.37 -3.21 21.28
CA GLN A 215 1.94 -4.07 22.32
C GLN A 215 0.85 -4.75 23.17
N ALA A 216 -0.23 -4.03 23.50
CA ALA A 216 -1.37 -4.58 24.22
C ALA A 216 -2.14 -5.60 23.35
N LEU A 217 -2.43 -5.28 22.09
CA LEU A 217 -3.08 -6.20 21.14
C LEU A 217 -2.30 -7.50 20.99
N VAL A 218 -1.00 -7.43 20.74
CA VAL A 218 -0.11 -8.59 20.63
C VAL A 218 -0.16 -9.46 21.90
N SER A 219 -0.30 -8.85 23.07
CA SER A 219 -0.43 -9.56 24.34
C SER A 219 -1.79 -10.26 24.48
N THR A 220 -2.89 -9.59 24.09
CA THR A 220 -4.25 -10.15 24.14
C THR A 220 -4.47 -11.28 23.14
N PHE A 221 -3.81 -11.23 21.99
CA PHE A 221 -3.85 -12.29 20.98
C PHE A 221 -3.01 -13.51 21.36
N ASN A 222 -2.26 -13.48 22.46
CA ASN A 222 -1.48 -14.62 22.91
C ASN A 222 -2.42 -15.81 23.24
N GLY A 223 -2.12 -16.98 22.67
CA GLY A 223 -2.99 -18.16 22.74
C GLY A 223 -4.00 -18.29 21.59
N THR A 224 -4.12 -17.29 20.71
CA THR A 224 -4.86 -17.42 19.44
C THR A 224 -3.94 -17.84 18.28
N ASP A 225 -4.52 -18.06 17.10
CA ASP A 225 -3.76 -18.28 15.86
C ASP A 225 -3.05 -17.00 15.37
N GLY A 226 -3.54 -15.82 15.75
CA GLY A 226 -2.99 -14.52 15.36
C GLY A 226 -3.29 -14.10 13.92
N VAL A 227 -4.12 -14.82 13.17
CA VAL A 227 -4.36 -14.54 11.74
C VAL A 227 -4.92 -13.14 11.52
N THR A 228 -5.96 -12.75 12.26
CA THR A 228 -6.61 -11.44 12.11
C THR A 228 -5.72 -10.29 12.59
N LEU A 229 -4.87 -10.54 13.59
CA LEU A 229 -3.87 -9.56 14.04
C LEU A 229 -2.81 -9.31 12.96
N LEU A 230 -2.29 -10.37 12.33
CA LEU A 230 -1.32 -10.22 11.24
C LEU A 230 -1.94 -9.55 10.01
N GLU A 231 -3.18 -9.89 9.66
CA GLU A 231 -3.91 -9.21 8.59
C GLU A 231 -4.05 -7.71 8.87
N PHE A 232 -4.42 -7.34 10.09
CA PHE A 232 -4.46 -5.95 10.55
C PHE A 232 -3.10 -5.27 10.44
N LEU A 233 -2.03 -5.89 10.97
CA LEU A 233 -0.68 -5.31 10.94
C LEU A 233 -0.20 -5.11 9.50
N GLY A 234 -0.44 -6.09 8.62
CA GLY A 234 -0.08 -5.99 7.21
C GLY A 234 -0.79 -4.83 6.50
N LYS A 235 -2.10 -4.65 6.73
CA LYS A 235 -2.86 -3.53 6.15
C LYS A 235 -2.46 -2.19 6.75
N PHE A 236 -2.34 -2.11 8.07
CA PHE A 236 -2.02 -0.87 8.79
C PHE A 236 -0.63 -0.37 8.39
N LEU A 237 0.40 -1.20 8.50
CA LEU A 237 1.79 -0.79 8.24
C LEU A 237 2.01 -0.38 6.78
N ARG A 238 1.40 -1.09 5.82
CA ARG A 238 1.51 -0.76 4.39
C ARG A 238 0.91 0.61 4.04
N ASN A 239 -0.13 1.03 4.76
CA ASN A 239 -0.85 2.28 4.50
C ASN A 239 -0.41 3.43 5.41
N SER A 240 0.62 3.23 6.23
CA SER A 240 1.09 4.20 7.21
C SER A 240 2.28 5.01 6.67
N ASP A 241 2.38 6.29 7.05
CA ASP A 241 3.62 7.05 6.87
C ASP A 241 4.71 6.48 7.79
N PRO A 242 5.85 5.97 7.27
CA PRO A 242 6.96 5.46 8.09
C PRO A 242 7.44 6.48 9.14
N LYS A 243 7.34 7.79 8.85
CA LYS A 243 7.73 8.85 9.79
C LYS A 243 6.77 8.98 10.96
N ALA A 244 5.55 8.45 10.88
CA ALA A 244 4.56 8.46 11.94
C ALA A 244 4.57 7.18 12.81
N LEU A 245 5.41 6.21 12.48
CA LEU A 245 5.52 4.94 13.19
C LEU A 245 6.58 4.96 14.31
N PRO A 246 6.47 4.09 15.34
CA PRO A 246 7.48 3.93 16.38
C PRO A 246 8.79 3.39 15.79
N LEU A 247 9.95 3.80 16.32
CA LEU A 247 11.25 3.47 15.69
C LEU A 247 11.79 2.08 16.07
N ASN A 248 11.64 1.66 17.33
CA ASN A 248 12.18 0.38 17.84
C ASN A 248 11.13 -0.36 18.69
N PRO A 249 10.08 -0.90 18.06
CA PRO A 249 8.97 -1.51 18.78
C PRO A 249 9.28 -2.94 19.23
N LYS A 250 9.06 -3.23 20.53
CA LYS A 250 9.30 -4.57 21.10
C LYS A 250 8.33 -5.64 20.58
N TRP A 251 7.18 -5.24 20.06
CA TRP A 251 6.15 -6.15 19.58
C TRP A 251 6.50 -6.82 18.25
N ILE A 252 7.49 -6.32 17.49
CA ILE A 252 7.92 -6.93 16.21
C ILE A 252 8.28 -8.40 16.40
N LYS A 253 9.06 -8.71 17.44
CA LYS A 253 9.46 -10.09 17.75
C LYS A 253 8.26 -11.02 17.91
N THR A 254 7.28 -10.62 18.71
CA THR A 254 6.10 -11.45 18.94
C THR A 254 5.25 -11.59 17.68
N SER A 255 5.13 -10.55 16.86
CA SER A 255 4.47 -10.62 15.55
C SER A 255 5.15 -11.63 14.62
N ILE A 256 6.48 -11.66 14.61
CA ILE A 256 7.26 -12.66 13.86
C ILE A 256 7.09 -14.07 14.45
N ASP A 257 6.96 -14.21 15.76
CA ASP A 257 6.66 -15.50 16.39
C ASP A 257 5.27 -16.03 15.97
N PHE A 258 4.27 -15.16 15.77
CA PHE A 258 2.98 -15.55 15.16
C PHE A 258 3.16 -16.03 13.71
N ILE A 259 3.96 -15.34 12.90
CA ILE A 259 4.29 -15.75 11.52
C ILE A 259 4.94 -17.16 11.53
N LYS A 260 5.95 -17.37 12.37
CA LYS A 260 6.67 -18.64 12.51
C LYS A 260 5.73 -19.79 12.90
N ARG A 261 4.83 -19.52 13.85
CA ARG A 261 3.85 -20.51 14.35
C ARG A 261 2.84 -20.90 13.27
N LEU A 262 2.22 -19.92 12.59
CA LEU A 262 1.23 -20.19 11.55
C LEU A 262 1.80 -20.96 10.37
N LEU A 263 3.05 -20.66 10.01
CA LEU A 263 3.72 -21.32 8.90
C LEU A 263 4.03 -22.79 9.21
N THR A 264 4.40 -23.10 10.45
CA THR A 264 4.73 -24.47 10.89
C THR A 264 3.50 -25.32 11.21
N SER A 265 2.33 -24.71 11.46
CA SER A 265 1.11 -25.41 11.90
C SER A 265 0.16 -25.88 10.78
N ARG A 266 0.65 -26.10 9.55
CA ARG A 266 -0.16 -26.34 8.31
C ARG A 266 -1.08 -25.15 7.99
N PRO A 267 -0.61 -24.17 7.19
CA PRO A 267 -1.33 -22.91 7.02
C PRO A 267 -2.57 -23.04 6.13
N THR A 268 -3.69 -22.45 6.57
CA THR A 268 -4.86 -22.21 5.72
C THR A 268 -4.56 -21.11 4.68
N PRO A 269 -5.38 -20.96 3.63
CA PRO A 269 -5.23 -19.86 2.67
C PRO A 269 -5.25 -18.48 3.33
N GLU A 270 -6.10 -18.27 4.34
CA GLU A 270 -6.24 -17.02 5.09
C GLU A 270 -4.98 -16.75 5.90
N ALA A 271 -4.46 -17.77 6.61
CA ALA A 271 -3.20 -17.66 7.34
C ALA A 271 -2.04 -17.32 6.40
N ARG A 272 -1.97 -17.98 5.23
CA ARG A 272 -0.97 -17.70 4.19
C ARG A 272 -1.02 -16.26 3.73
N ASN A 273 -2.21 -15.75 3.46
CA ASN A 273 -2.39 -14.36 3.08
C ASN A 273 -1.91 -13.40 4.18
N ALA A 274 -2.36 -13.63 5.41
CA ALA A 274 -2.05 -12.78 6.55
C ALA A 274 -0.55 -12.73 6.86
N TYR A 275 0.13 -13.88 6.98
CA TYR A 275 1.57 -13.87 7.30
C TYR A 275 2.43 -13.33 6.16
N THR A 276 2.03 -13.52 4.90
CA THR A 276 2.81 -13.05 3.74
C THR A 276 2.76 -11.53 3.66
N ILE A 277 1.57 -10.95 3.75
CA ILE A 277 1.39 -9.49 3.73
C ILE A 277 2.03 -8.86 4.97
N ALA A 278 1.81 -9.44 6.17
CA ALA A 278 2.41 -8.93 7.39
C ALA A 278 3.95 -8.97 7.36
N ALA A 279 4.56 -10.05 6.87
CA ALA A 279 6.00 -10.14 6.74
C ALA A 279 6.55 -9.08 5.78
N ALA A 280 5.94 -8.90 4.61
CA ALA A 280 6.33 -7.86 3.65
C ALA A 280 6.25 -6.47 4.28
N SER A 281 5.14 -6.16 4.94
CA SER A 281 4.94 -4.85 5.58
C SER A 281 5.89 -4.61 6.76
N LEU A 282 6.24 -5.63 7.53
CA LEU A 282 7.26 -5.52 8.59
C LEU A 282 8.65 -5.29 8.01
N LEU A 283 8.99 -5.96 6.91
CA LEU A 283 10.28 -5.80 6.23
C LEU A 283 10.41 -4.40 5.60
N GLU A 284 9.33 -3.87 5.03
CA GLU A 284 9.34 -2.52 4.45
C GLU A 284 9.52 -1.44 5.52
N VAL A 285 8.79 -1.54 6.64
CA VAL A 285 8.81 -0.52 7.70
C VAL A 285 10.03 -0.66 8.63
N TYR A 286 10.45 -1.89 8.93
CA TYR A 286 11.51 -2.21 9.89
C TYR A 286 12.57 -3.13 9.28
N PRO A 287 13.23 -2.74 8.17
CA PRO A 287 14.03 -3.64 7.35
C PRO A 287 15.14 -4.34 8.12
N SER A 288 15.87 -3.63 9.00
CA SER A 288 16.97 -4.22 9.77
C SER A 288 16.50 -5.21 10.83
N GLU A 289 15.50 -4.85 11.64
CA GLU A 289 15.02 -5.69 12.75
C GLU A 289 14.20 -6.87 12.24
N ALA A 290 13.29 -6.64 11.28
CA ALA A 290 12.44 -7.69 10.72
C ALA A 290 13.27 -8.71 9.94
N SER A 291 14.24 -8.29 9.13
CA SER A 291 15.10 -9.22 8.38
C SER A 291 15.90 -10.12 9.32
N LYS A 292 16.49 -9.56 10.38
CA LYS A 292 17.22 -10.34 11.39
C LYS A 292 16.31 -11.37 12.07
N LEU A 293 15.11 -10.98 12.46
CA LEU A 293 14.19 -11.87 13.18
C LEU A 293 13.55 -12.94 12.28
N LEU A 294 13.30 -12.64 11.00
CA LEU A 294 12.70 -13.56 10.02
C LEU A 294 13.73 -14.49 9.37
N PHE A 295 14.94 -14.01 9.10
CA PHE A 295 15.89 -14.72 8.24
C PHE A 295 17.03 -15.41 8.99
N THR A 296 17.34 -15.00 10.22
CA THR A 296 18.29 -15.73 11.07
C THR A 296 17.65 -17.02 11.60
N SER A 297 18.37 -18.14 11.50
CA SER A 297 17.95 -19.42 12.08
C SER A 297 18.66 -19.69 13.39
N ASP A 298 18.03 -20.47 14.27
CA ASP A 298 18.70 -21.00 15.46
C ASP A 298 19.62 -22.17 15.03
N GLU A 299 20.82 -22.26 15.61
CA GLU A 299 21.80 -23.32 15.31
C GLU A 299 21.26 -24.72 15.62
N LYS A 300 20.20 -24.80 16.43
CA LYS A 300 19.55 -26.04 16.87
C LYS A 300 18.52 -26.59 15.88
N ASP A 301 18.14 -25.83 14.86
CA ASP A 301 17.11 -26.25 13.91
C ASP A 301 17.71 -27.09 12.78
N ASP A 302 17.27 -28.36 12.66
CA ASP A 302 17.66 -29.26 11.56
C ASP A 302 17.30 -28.69 10.16
N LYS A 303 16.30 -27.79 10.11
CA LYS A 303 15.89 -27.07 8.91
C LYS A 303 15.72 -25.58 9.24
N PRO A 304 16.52 -24.69 8.63
CA PRO A 304 16.37 -23.23 8.75
C PRO A 304 14.93 -22.77 8.51
N PHE A 305 14.37 -21.97 9.43
CA PHE A 305 13.03 -21.41 9.26
C PHE A 305 12.93 -20.58 7.97
N SER A 306 13.95 -19.77 7.70
CA SER A 306 14.03 -18.92 6.51
C SER A 306 13.98 -19.73 5.20
N TYR A 307 14.62 -20.90 5.17
CA TYR A 307 14.51 -21.84 4.05
C TYR A 307 13.07 -22.28 3.81
N LEU A 308 12.39 -22.73 4.86
CA LEU A 308 11.00 -23.17 4.75
C LEU A 308 10.08 -22.02 4.33
N PHE A 309 10.27 -20.84 4.91
CA PHE A 309 9.46 -19.67 4.63
C PHE A 309 9.54 -19.25 3.17
N ILE A 310 10.76 -19.03 2.66
CA ILE A 310 10.99 -18.63 1.26
C ILE A 310 10.51 -19.73 0.30
N THR A 311 10.79 -21.00 0.59
CA THR A 311 10.34 -22.11 -0.26
C THR A 311 8.81 -22.14 -0.40
N LEU A 312 8.06 -21.94 0.70
CA LEU A 312 6.59 -21.93 0.66
C LEU A 312 6.03 -20.74 -0.12
N LEU A 313 6.59 -19.54 0.06
CA LEU A 313 6.19 -18.35 -0.69
C LEU A 313 6.40 -18.53 -2.20
N LEU A 314 7.55 -19.04 -2.60
CA LEU A 314 7.88 -19.28 -4.01
C LEU A 314 7.04 -20.42 -4.59
N THR A 315 6.79 -21.48 -3.83
CA THR A 315 5.89 -22.57 -4.27
C THR A 315 4.48 -22.05 -4.54
N ASP A 316 3.95 -21.22 -3.65
CA ASP A 316 2.64 -20.58 -3.81
C ASP A 316 2.61 -19.61 -5.00
N THR A 317 3.68 -18.84 -5.20
CA THR A 317 3.85 -17.93 -6.33
C THR A 317 3.79 -18.69 -7.65
N ARG A 318 4.59 -19.76 -7.78
CA ARG A 318 4.61 -20.63 -8.97
C ARG A 318 3.27 -21.29 -9.26
N ALA A 319 2.53 -21.67 -8.21
CA ALA A 319 1.21 -22.26 -8.37
C ALA A 319 0.13 -21.25 -8.79
N SER A 320 0.33 -19.96 -8.47
CA SER A 320 -0.69 -18.92 -8.64
C SER A 320 -0.49 -18.10 -9.93
N LEU A 321 0.75 -17.80 -10.31
CA LEU A 321 1.08 -16.96 -11.47
C LEU A 321 0.42 -17.43 -12.79
N PRO A 322 0.45 -18.72 -13.17
CA PRO A 322 -0.09 -19.15 -14.46
C PRO A 322 -1.60 -18.89 -14.63
N ARG A 323 -2.35 -18.77 -13.53
CA ARG A 323 -3.79 -18.55 -13.55
C ARG A 323 -4.16 -17.07 -13.39
N LEU A 324 -3.19 -16.21 -13.11
CA LEU A 324 -3.48 -14.85 -12.66
C LEU A 324 -4.04 -13.97 -13.78
N LEU A 325 -3.59 -14.18 -15.02
CA LEU A 325 -4.10 -13.46 -16.20
C LEU A 325 -5.57 -13.76 -16.48
N GLU A 326 -6.03 -14.98 -16.22
CA GLU A 326 -7.45 -15.36 -16.36
C GLU A 326 -8.34 -14.63 -15.35
N LEU A 327 -7.77 -14.23 -14.22
CA LEU A 327 -8.46 -13.58 -13.11
C LEU A 327 -8.40 -12.05 -13.20
N LEU A 328 -7.75 -11.45 -14.20
CA LEU A 328 -7.48 -10.01 -14.23
C LEU A 328 -8.72 -9.11 -14.04
N ASN A 329 -9.88 -9.58 -14.52
CA ASN A 329 -11.17 -8.89 -14.39
C ASN A 329 -12.07 -9.44 -13.25
N ASP A 330 -11.59 -10.43 -12.50
CA ASP A 330 -12.27 -11.03 -11.37
C ASP A 330 -12.07 -10.16 -10.10
N PRO A 331 -13.12 -9.94 -9.28
CA PRO A 331 -13.00 -9.22 -8.00
C PRO A 331 -11.95 -9.80 -7.03
N ILE A 332 -11.55 -11.07 -7.19
CA ILE A 332 -10.56 -11.74 -6.34
C ILE A 332 -9.12 -11.38 -6.73
N TYR A 333 -8.87 -10.94 -7.97
CA TYR A 333 -7.51 -10.65 -8.46
C TYR A 333 -6.72 -9.68 -7.58
N PRO A 334 -7.26 -8.53 -7.13
CA PRO A 334 -6.49 -7.59 -6.31
C PRO A 334 -5.92 -8.23 -5.04
N ALA A 335 -6.68 -9.12 -4.39
CA ALA A 335 -6.22 -9.82 -3.19
C ALA A 335 -5.09 -10.82 -3.52
N ILE A 336 -5.19 -11.56 -4.63
CA ILE A 336 -4.14 -12.48 -5.07
C ILE A 336 -2.89 -11.72 -5.48
N ALA A 337 -3.05 -10.65 -6.28
CA ALA A 337 -1.95 -9.80 -6.73
C ALA A 337 -1.20 -9.17 -5.56
N GLN A 338 -1.92 -8.64 -4.56
CA GLN A 338 -1.32 -8.09 -3.34
C GLN A 338 -0.51 -9.14 -2.57
N ARG A 339 -1.04 -10.36 -2.43
CA ARG A 339 -0.35 -11.46 -1.75
C ARG A 339 0.91 -11.88 -2.49
N LEU A 340 0.85 -12.03 -3.81
CA LEU A 340 2.01 -12.38 -4.64
C LEU A 340 3.06 -11.26 -4.68
N GLY A 341 2.62 -10.00 -4.76
CA GLY A 341 3.52 -8.85 -4.64
C GLY A 341 4.25 -8.85 -3.29
N SER A 342 3.52 -9.11 -2.20
CA SER A 342 4.10 -9.27 -0.87
C SER A 342 5.10 -10.44 -0.80
N ALA A 343 4.86 -11.54 -1.50
CA ALA A 343 5.81 -12.65 -1.58
C ALA A 343 7.10 -12.26 -2.32
N PHE A 344 7.01 -11.50 -3.40
CA PHE A 344 8.17 -10.92 -4.09
C PHE A 344 8.91 -9.89 -3.23
N ASP A 345 8.19 -9.03 -2.49
CA ASP A 345 8.79 -8.08 -1.55
C ASP A 345 9.60 -8.81 -0.47
N VAL A 346 9.05 -9.88 0.13
CA VAL A 346 9.77 -10.71 1.11
C VAL A 346 11.00 -11.37 0.47
N THR A 347 10.87 -11.87 -0.75
CA THR A 347 11.99 -12.49 -1.49
C THR A 347 13.11 -11.49 -1.78
N THR A 348 12.76 -10.26 -2.17
CA THR A 348 13.71 -9.16 -2.39
C THR A 348 14.49 -8.84 -1.12
N HIS A 349 13.79 -8.70 0.01
CA HIS A 349 14.43 -8.45 1.31
C HIS A 349 15.31 -9.63 1.76
N PHE A 350 14.90 -10.86 1.46
CA PHE A 350 15.70 -12.04 1.76
C PHE A 350 17.01 -12.05 0.95
N ILE A 351 16.96 -11.77 -0.35
CA ILE A 351 18.17 -11.66 -1.19
C ILE A 351 19.08 -10.54 -0.66
N GLY A 352 18.52 -9.36 -0.39
CA GLY A 352 19.28 -8.24 0.18
C GLY A 352 19.88 -8.55 1.56
N TYR A 353 19.20 -9.35 2.38
CA TYR A 353 19.75 -9.85 3.66
C TYR A 353 20.93 -10.79 3.44
N LEU A 354 20.86 -11.69 2.44
CA LEU A 354 21.98 -12.58 2.11
C LEU A 354 23.21 -11.78 1.66
N VAL A 355 23.04 -10.82 0.74
CA VAL A 355 24.13 -9.95 0.25
C VAL A 355 24.78 -9.20 1.42
N LYS A 356 23.99 -8.51 2.25
CA LYS A 356 24.52 -7.79 3.42
C LYS A 356 25.24 -8.69 4.42
N SER A 357 24.79 -9.94 4.57
CA SER A 357 25.43 -10.91 5.47
C SER A 357 26.76 -11.43 4.94
N LEU A 358 27.02 -11.32 3.63
CA LEU A 358 28.30 -11.65 3.01
C LEU A 358 29.31 -10.51 3.15
N ASP A 359 28.84 -9.26 3.09
CA ASP A 359 29.69 -8.06 3.16
C ASP A 359 30.17 -7.71 4.57
N ASP A 360 29.45 -8.16 5.61
CA ASP A 360 29.79 -7.85 7.00
C ASP A 360 30.93 -8.77 7.49
N GLU A 361 32.18 -8.32 7.31
CA GLU A 361 33.41 -9.01 7.74
C GLU A 361 33.46 -9.36 9.25
N SER A 362 32.62 -8.73 10.07
CA SER A 362 32.51 -9.04 11.50
C SER A 362 31.61 -10.25 11.79
N SER A 363 30.90 -10.74 10.78
CA SER A 363 30.01 -11.89 10.84
C SER A 363 30.79 -13.16 10.51
N SER A 364 30.87 -14.11 11.44
CA SER A 364 31.28 -15.47 11.07
C SER A 364 30.36 -16.02 9.96
N PRO A 365 30.82 -16.90 9.05
CA PRO A 365 29.94 -17.56 8.06
C PRO A 365 28.77 -18.36 8.68
N ALA A 366 28.78 -18.57 10.00
CA ALA A 366 27.64 -19.08 10.77
C ALA A 366 26.48 -18.07 10.93
N ALA A 367 26.71 -16.77 10.68
CA ALA A 367 25.72 -15.70 10.85
C ALA A 367 24.60 -15.72 9.80
N LEU A 368 24.84 -16.32 8.63
CA LEU A 368 23.77 -16.57 7.64
C LEU A 368 22.69 -17.52 8.19
N GLY A 369 23.00 -18.32 9.23
CA GLY A 369 22.08 -19.27 9.83
C GLY A 369 21.50 -20.28 8.82
N MET A 370 22.16 -20.52 7.69
CA MET A 370 21.70 -21.45 6.65
C MET A 370 22.85 -22.26 6.05
N PRO A 371 22.81 -23.60 6.11
CA PRO A 371 23.79 -24.46 5.46
C PRO A 371 23.79 -24.29 3.92
N PRO A 372 24.95 -24.44 3.24
CA PRO A 372 25.09 -24.27 1.79
C PRO A 372 24.10 -25.10 0.95
N ASP A 373 23.79 -26.32 1.38
CA ASP A 373 22.85 -27.20 0.68
C ASP A 373 21.44 -26.63 0.57
N PHE A 374 21.01 -25.87 1.59
CA PHE A 374 19.71 -25.19 1.58
C PHE A 374 19.74 -23.94 0.70
N LEU A 375 20.86 -23.21 0.67
CA LEU A 375 21.06 -22.07 -0.23
C LEU A 375 20.99 -22.49 -1.70
N LEU A 376 21.64 -23.60 -2.07
CA LEU A 376 21.58 -24.13 -3.45
C LEU A 376 20.16 -24.55 -3.86
N LYS A 377 19.39 -25.13 -2.93
CA LYS A 377 17.98 -25.47 -3.18
C LYS A 377 17.10 -24.23 -3.33
N ILE A 378 17.33 -23.20 -2.52
CA ILE A 378 16.63 -21.91 -2.65
C ILE A 378 16.99 -21.25 -3.97
N ARG A 379 18.27 -21.19 -4.35
CA ARG A 379 18.75 -20.63 -5.62
C ARG A 379 17.95 -21.19 -6.80
N ARG A 380 17.81 -22.52 -6.85
CA ARG A 380 16.98 -23.20 -7.85
C ARG A 380 15.51 -22.78 -7.77
N THR A 381 14.94 -22.73 -6.57
CA THR A 381 13.52 -22.41 -6.37
C THR A 381 13.20 -20.96 -6.74
N ILE A 382 14.08 -20.00 -6.43
CA ILE A 382 13.98 -18.59 -6.82
C ILE A 382 14.05 -18.49 -8.34
N SER A 383 15.05 -19.12 -8.98
CA SER A 383 15.21 -19.08 -10.43
C SER A 383 13.97 -19.64 -11.15
N GLU A 384 13.42 -20.78 -10.70
CA GLU A 384 12.21 -21.36 -11.27
C GLU A 384 10.96 -20.46 -11.07
N ALA A 385 10.88 -19.72 -9.95
CA ALA A 385 9.79 -18.79 -9.70
C ALA A 385 9.91 -17.50 -10.52
N LEU A 386 11.12 -16.99 -10.68
CA LEU A 386 11.40 -15.79 -11.47
C LEU A 386 11.29 -16.02 -12.97
N SER A 387 11.62 -17.22 -13.46
CA SER A 387 11.35 -17.61 -14.86
C SER A 387 9.85 -17.54 -15.17
N LEU A 388 8.99 -18.07 -14.30
CA LEU A 388 7.54 -17.92 -14.42
C LEU A 388 7.07 -16.46 -14.24
N ALA A 389 7.78 -15.66 -13.45
CA ALA A 389 7.51 -14.24 -13.32
C ALA A 389 7.83 -13.48 -14.62
N ILE A 390 8.91 -13.84 -15.32
CA ILE A 390 9.26 -13.29 -16.64
C ILE A 390 8.14 -13.56 -17.65
N GLU A 391 7.67 -14.82 -17.73
CA GLU A 391 6.54 -15.20 -18.58
C GLU A 391 5.29 -14.36 -18.24
N PHE A 392 4.93 -14.29 -16.96
CA PHE A 392 3.78 -13.51 -16.52
C PHE A 392 3.92 -12.01 -16.86
N LEU A 393 5.09 -11.42 -16.63
CA LEU A 393 5.35 -10.01 -16.93
C LEU A 393 5.21 -9.74 -18.43
N ARG A 394 5.79 -10.59 -19.27
CA ARG A 394 5.68 -10.50 -20.74
C ARG A 394 4.23 -10.61 -21.18
N ASP A 395 3.53 -11.66 -20.77
CA ASP A 395 2.14 -11.89 -21.14
C ASP A 395 1.22 -10.75 -20.66
N ARG A 396 1.45 -10.24 -19.45
CA ARG A 396 0.69 -9.13 -18.88
C ARG A 396 0.92 -7.81 -19.62
N TRP A 397 2.15 -7.57 -20.07
CA TRP A 397 2.53 -6.42 -20.89
C TRP A 397 1.90 -6.51 -22.28
N ASP A 398 2.06 -7.65 -22.96
CA ASP A 398 1.51 -7.87 -24.29
C ASP A 398 -0.02 -7.76 -24.29
N ALA A 399 -0.69 -8.30 -23.27
CA ALA A 399 -2.12 -8.14 -23.07
C ALA A 399 -2.53 -6.67 -22.90
N SER A 400 -1.68 -5.84 -22.30
CA SER A 400 -1.94 -4.40 -22.10
C SER A 400 -1.67 -3.56 -23.34
N VAL A 401 -0.63 -3.87 -24.12
CA VAL A 401 -0.17 -3.05 -25.25
C VAL A 401 -0.82 -3.46 -26.56
N ALA A 402 -0.87 -4.76 -26.87
CA ALA A 402 -1.45 -5.24 -28.12
C ALA A 402 -2.97 -5.38 -28.04
N GLY A 403 -3.52 -5.53 -26.83
CA GLY A 403 -4.92 -5.89 -26.61
C GLY A 403 -5.32 -7.20 -27.30
N ALA A 404 -6.59 -7.57 -27.22
CA ALA A 404 -7.14 -8.81 -27.79
C ALA A 404 -7.25 -8.84 -29.34
N PHE A 405 -6.64 -7.88 -30.05
CA PHE A 405 -6.88 -7.65 -31.48
C PHE A 405 -6.29 -8.71 -32.42
N GLY A 406 -5.44 -9.61 -31.92
CA GLY A 406 -4.84 -10.72 -32.69
C GLY A 406 -5.51 -12.09 -32.53
N LEU A 407 -6.52 -12.24 -31.65
CA LEU A 407 -7.09 -13.55 -31.30
C LEU A 407 -8.47 -13.79 -31.95
N HIS A 408 -8.73 -15.07 -32.28
CA HIS A 408 -9.94 -15.54 -32.97
C HIS A 408 -11.21 -15.15 -32.16
N PRO A 409 -12.32 -14.71 -32.80
CA PRO A 409 -13.50 -14.17 -32.12
C PRO A 409 -14.11 -15.05 -31.01
N GLU A 410 -13.88 -16.36 -31.06
CA GLU A 410 -14.38 -17.36 -30.10
C GLU A 410 -13.69 -17.30 -28.72
N THR A 411 -12.53 -16.64 -28.62
CA THR A 411 -11.82 -16.42 -27.34
C THR A 411 -12.43 -15.32 -26.48
N ARG A 412 -13.40 -14.56 -27.03
CA ARG A 412 -14.06 -13.42 -26.40
C ARG A 412 -15.34 -13.88 -25.70
N SER A 413 -15.22 -14.28 -24.44
CA SER A 413 -16.29 -14.98 -23.71
C SER A 413 -17.24 -14.07 -22.91
N LYS A 414 -16.88 -12.79 -22.66
CA LYS A 414 -17.68 -11.89 -21.81
C LYS A 414 -17.74 -10.46 -22.37
N GLU A 415 -18.92 -9.85 -22.31
CA GLU A 415 -19.14 -8.47 -22.71
C GLU A 415 -18.80 -7.52 -21.55
N THR A 416 -17.86 -6.61 -21.77
CA THR A 416 -17.28 -5.75 -20.74
C THR A 416 -17.19 -4.30 -21.25
N ASP A 417 -17.51 -3.33 -20.38
CA ASP A 417 -17.28 -1.91 -20.65
C ASP A 417 -15.77 -1.61 -20.70
N THR A 418 -15.25 -1.23 -21.86
CA THR A 418 -13.88 -0.73 -22.07
C THR A 418 -13.86 0.80 -22.15
N SER A 419 -12.68 1.43 -22.16
CA SER A 419 -12.51 2.86 -22.46
C SER A 419 -13.08 3.28 -23.83
N MET A 420 -13.38 2.30 -24.70
CA MET A 420 -14.02 2.47 -26.01
C MET A 420 -15.48 1.96 -26.07
N GLY A 421 -16.13 1.74 -24.92
CA GLY A 421 -17.52 1.26 -24.80
C GLY A 421 -17.66 -0.24 -24.51
N LYS A 422 -18.90 -0.76 -24.49
CA LYS A 422 -19.19 -2.20 -24.28
C LYS A 422 -18.68 -3.04 -25.44
N ARG A 423 -17.79 -3.99 -25.15
CA ARG A 423 -17.23 -4.92 -26.14
C ARG A 423 -17.07 -6.30 -25.53
N LEU A 424 -17.16 -7.35 -26.35
CA LEU A 424 -16.77 -8.71 -25.95
C LEU A 424 -15.25 -8.73 -25.75
N THR A 425 -14.79 -8.73 -24.49
CA THR A 425 -13.37 -8.75 -24.13
C THR A 425 -12.93 -10.17 -23.78
N ILE A 426 -11.63 -10.43 -23.93
CA ILE A 426 -10.99 -11.61 -23.33
C ILE A 426 -10.79 -11.31 -21.84
N SER A 427 -10.66 -12.34 -21.00
CA SER A 427 -10.35 -12.20 -19.56
C SER A 427 -9.07 -11.39 -19.27
N TRP A 428 -8.21 -11.18 -20.28
CA TRP A 428 -6.87 -10.58 -20.16
C TRP A 428 -6.82 -9.06 -20.45
N GLU A 429 -7.93 -8.45 -20.87
CA GLU A 429 -8.01 -6.99 -21.06
C GLU A 429 -8.50 -6.35 -19.76
N SER A 430 -7.61 -5.70 -19.01
CA SER A 430 -7.93 -5.07 -17.72
C SER A 430 -8.91 -3.90 -17.90
N LYS A 431 -10.06 -3.96 -17.23
CA LYS A 431 -11.11 -2.93 -17.23
C LYS A 431 -10.67 -1.57 -16.64
N LYS A 432 -9.64 -1.53 -15.78
CA LYS A 432 -9.34 -0.38 -14.91
C LYS A 432 -7.87 -0.16 -14.53
N SER A 433 -7.02 -1.18 -14.59
CA SER A 433 -5.66 -1.15 -14.04
C SER A 433 -4.62 -1.17 -15.16
N ASN A 434 -3.89 -0.06 -15.32
CA ASN A 434 -2.74 0.01 -16.20
C ASN A 434 -1.57 -0.80 -15.60
N VAL A 435 -0.66 -1.34 -16.44
CA VAL A 435 0.49 -2.14 -15.97
C VAL A 435 1.41 -1.32 -15.07
N ASN A 436 1.59 -0.04 -15.36
CA ASN A 436 2.38 0.91 -14.57
C ASN A 436 1.74 1.29 -13.22
N GLU A 437 0.50 0.86 -12.96
CA GLU A 437 -0.21 1.09 -11.69
C GLU A 437 -0.36 -0.18 -10.85
N ASP A 438 0.05 -1.34 -11.35
CA ASP A 438 -0.08 -2.62 -10.66
C ASP A 438 1.13 -2.87 -9.72
N PRO A 439 0.94 -2.88 -8.38
CA PRO A 439 2.02 -3.10 -7.44
C PRO A 439 2.69 -4.48 -7.57
N LEU A 440 1.98 -5.48 -8.11
CA LEU A 440 2.56 -6.79 -8.37
C LEU A 440 3.70 -6.71 -9.40
N ILE A 441 3.52 -5.90 -10.45
CA ILE A 441 4.52 -5.73 -11.51
C ILE A 441 5.78 -5.11 -10.93
N LEU A 442 5.63 -4.05 -10.12
CA LEU A 442 6.78 -3.43 -9.47
C LEU A 442 7.50 -4.41 -8.54
N ALA A 443 6.77 -5.16 -7.71
CA ALA A 443 7.35 -6.12 -6.79
C ALA A 443 8.09 -7.26 -7.53
N ALA A 444 7.50 -7.78 -8.61
CA ALA A 444 8.13 -8.81 -9.45
C ALA A 444 9.39 -8.29 -10.15
N VAL A 445 9.35 -7.07 -10.71
CA VAL A 445 10.52 -6.43 -11.33
C VAL A 445 11.62 -6.19 -10.30
N LYS A 446 11.30 -5.74 -9.08
CA LYS A 446 12.27 -5.57 -7.99
C LYS A 446 12.96 -6.89 -7.61
N ALA A 447 12.18 -7.96 -7.42
CA ALA A 447 12.71 -9.27 -7.07
C ALA A 447 13.57 -9.86 -8.20
N LEU A 448 13.14 -9.71 -9.45
CA LEU A 448 13.88 -10.14 -10.62
C LEU A 448 15.19 -9.35 -10.77
N ALA A 449 15.14 -8.03 -10.63
CA ALA A 449 16.28 -7.14 -10.80
C ALA A 449 17.43 -7.48 -9.83
N ILE A 450 17.13 -7.56 -8.53
CA ILE A 450 18.15 -7.90 -7.53
C ILE A 450 18.70 -9.31 -7.78
N TRP A 451 17.87 -10.27 -8.19
CA TRP A 451 18.35 -11.63 -8.45
C TRP A 451 19.25 -11.72 -9.68
N LEU A 452 18.90 -11.03 -10.78
CA LEU A 452 19.71 -11.03 -12.00
C LEU A 452 21.09 -10.40 -11.79
N ARG A 453 21.17 -9.38 -10.91
CA ARG A 453 22.42 -8.75 -10.53
C ARG A 453 23.30 -9.67 -9.68
N GLU A 454 22.71 -10.33 -8.67
CA GLU A 454 23.47 -11.09 -7.67
C GLU A 454 23.73 -12.56 -8.07
N ASP A 455 22.92 -13.17 -8.94
CA ASP A 455 23.06 -14.57 -9.34
C ASP A 455 23.58 -14.73 -10.78
N ASP A 456 24.63 -15.52 -10.95
CA ASP A 456 25.18 -15.90 -12.25
C ASP A 456 24.37 -17.04 -12.87
N ASN A 457 23.16 -16.71 -13.33
CA ASN A 457 22.28 -17.60 -14.09
C ASN A 457 22.06 -17.06 -15.50
N ASP A 458 22.94 -17.46 -16.43
CA ASP A 458 22.93 -17.03 -17.83
C ASP A 458 21.60 -17.34 -18.53
N LEU A 459 20.96 -18.47 -18.20
CA LEU A 459 19.67 -18.84 -18.78
C LEU A 459 18.59 -17.81 -18.39
N LEU A 460 18.52 -17.47 -17.10
CA LEU A 460 17.54 -16.50 -16.61
C LEU A 460 17.83 -15.08 -17.12
N ARG A 461 19.11 -14.68 -17.21
CA ARG A 461 19.52 -13.41 -17.84
C ARG A 461 19.09 -13.34 -19.31
N LYS A 462 19.22 -14.45 -20.04
CA LYS A 462 18.76 -14.56 -21.43
C LYS A 462 17.24 -14.52 -21.56
N GLU A 463 16.49 -15.15 -20.66
CA GLU A 463 15.03 -15.02 -20.60
C GLU A 463 14.61 -13.56 -20.32
N ALA A 464 15.28 -12.90 -19.38
CA ALA A 464 15.00 -11.52 -19.00
C ALA A 464 15.36 -10.49 -20.10
N ALA A 465 16.28 -10.82 -21.01
CA ALA A 465 16.56 -9.98 -22.18
C ALA A 465 15.29 -9.69 -23.02
N GLY A 466 14.36 -10.65 -23.10
CA GLY A 466 13.07 -10.48 -23.79
C GLY A 466 12.07 -9.53 -23.11
N LEU A 467 12.43 -8.95 -21.96
CA LEU A 467 11.66 -7.93 -21.26
C LEU A 467 12.19 -6.51 -21.47
N ILE A 468 13.30 -6.32 -22.19
CA ILE A 468 13.97 -5.01 -22.28
C ILE A 468 13.04 -3.90 -22.82
N ASP A 469 12.23 -4.19 -23.83
CA ASP A 469 11.24 -3.26 -24.37
C ASP A 469 10.25 -2.80 -23.30
N MET A 470 9.66 -3.75 -22.58
CA MET A 470 8.74 -3.50 -21.47
C MET A 470 9.42 -2.69 -20.37
N LEU A 471 10.64 -3.07 -19.96
CA LEU A 471 11.39 -2.38 -18.91
C LEU A 471 11.67 -0.94 -19.32
N LEU A 472 12.15 -0.69 -20.53
CA LEU A 472 12.42 0.67 -21.01
C LEU A 472 11.14 1.53 -21.11
N ASP A 473 9.99 0.95 -21.45
CA ASP A 473 8.73 1.69 -21.49
C ASP A 473 8.14 1.96 -20.09
N LEU A 474 8.28 1.01 -19.15
CA LEU A 474 7.98 1.24 -17.74
C LEU A 474 8.90 2.31 -17.13
N TYR A 475 10.17 2.33 -17.53
CA TYR A 475 11.13 3.37 -17.13
C TYR A 475 10.66 4.77 -17.57
N LYS A 476 10.29 4.92 -18.85
CA LYS A 476 9.82 6.20 -19.42
C LYS A 476 8.51 6.69 -18.81
N SER A 477 7.62 5.75 -18.46
CA SER A 477 6.28 6.07 -17.92
C SER A 477 6.26 6.27 -16.40
N SER A 478 7.37 6.01 -15.72
CA SER A 478 7.49 6.16 -14.26
C SER A 478 7.44 7.64 -13.83
N SER A 479 6.81 7.90 -12.69
CA SER A 479 6.76 9.23 -12.07
C SER A 479 6.91 9.14 -10.55
N PRO A 480 7.46 10.18 -9.88
CA PRO A 480 7.49 10.24 -8.41
C PRO A 480 6.10 10.22 -7.74
N SER A 481 5.05 10.60 -8.48
CA SER A 481 3.66 10.61 -8.01
C SER A 481 2.94 9.26 -8.14
N SER A 482 3.60 8.25 -8.72
CA SER A 482 3.05 6.92 -8.98
C SER A 482 4.03 5.84 -8.54
N LEU A 483 3.76 4.58 -8.90
CA LEU A 483 4.78 3.53 -8.84
C LEU A 483 5.99 3.94 -9.70
N ASP A 484 7.19 3.88 -9.11
CA ASP A 484 8.44 4.24 -9.77
C ASP A 484 9.26 2.99 -10.05
N PHE A 485 9.42 2.68 -11.34
CA PHE A 485 10.16 1.51 -11.80
C PHE A 485 11.63 1.83 -12.09
N ARG A 486 12.05 3.11 -12.07
CA ARG A 486 13.36 3.52 -12.60
C ARG A 486 14.52 2.84 -11.88
N SER A 487 14.58 2.92 -10.55
CA SER A 487 15.66 2.29 -9.78
C SER A 487 15.67 0.75 -9.92
N PRO A 488 14.54 0.02 -9.75
CA PRO A 488 14.51 -1.42 -10.01
C PRO A 488 14.96 -1.82 -11.41
N ILE A 489 14.60 -1.06 -12.44
CA ILE A 489 15.02 -1.33 -13.82
C ILE A 489 16.53 -1.13 -13.98
N LEU A 490 17.10 -0.07 -13.44
CA LEU A 490 18.55 0.17 -13.50
C LEU A 490 19.31 -1.00 -12.86
N VAL A 491 18.89 -1.44 -11.66
CA VAL A 491 19.46 -2.62 -11.00
C VAL A 491 19.34 -3.88 -11.86
N GLY A 492 18.21 -4.09 -12.53
CA GLY A 492 18.01 -5.26 -13.39
C GLY A 492 18.87 -5.22 -14.65
N LEU A 493 19.07 -4.04 -15.23
CA LEU A 493 19.91 -3.85 -16.41
C LEU A 493 21.38 -4.23 -16.13
N GLU A 494 21.90 -4.01 -14.91
CA GLU A 494 23.24 -4.46 -14.52
C GLU A 494 23.42 -5.98 -14.74
N GLY A 495 22.39 -6.78 -14.46
CA GLY A 495 22.43 -8.24 -14.70
C GLY A 495 22.11 -8.64 -16.13
N ILE A 496 21.14 -7.99 -16.78
CA ILE A 496 20.68 -8.37 -18.14
C ILE A 496 21.75 -8.06 -19.19
N LEU A 497 22.44 -6.92 -19.08
CA LEU A 497 23.35 -6.42 -20.10
C LEU A 497 24.71 -7.15 -20.13
N VAL A 498 24.99 -7.97 -19.11
CA VAL A 498 26.14 -8.90 -19.12
C VAL A 498 25.97 -9.94 -20.23
N GLU A 499 24.73 -10.35 -20.51
CA GLU A 499 24.42 -11.31 -21.56
C GLU A 499 24.30 -10.61 -22.92
N LYS A 500 24.91 -11.19 -23.96
CA LYS A 500 24.92 -10.60 -25.31
C LYS A 500 23.51 -10.32 -25.86
N ALA A 501 22.57 -11.23 -25.63
CA ALA A 501 21.17 -11.05 -26.02
C ALA A 501 20.56 -9.79 -25.37
N GLY A 502 20.90 -9.51 -24.12
CA GLY A 502 20.48 -8.30 -23.42
C GLY A 502 21.02 -7.03 -24.09
N LEU A 503 22.30 -7.02 -24.46
CA LEU A 503 22.90 -5.88 -25.15
C LEU A 503 22.28 -5.62 -26.54
N GLU A 504 21.99 -6.70 -27.28
CA GLU A 504 21.34 -6.64 -28.60
C GLU A 504 19.92 -6.04 -28.49
N GLU A 505 19.11 -6.51 -27.55
CA GLU A 505 17.76 -5.99 -27.29
C GLU A 505 17.79 -4.54 -26.77
N PHE A 506 18.73 -4.21 -25.88
CA PHE A 506 18.90 -2.85 -25.36
C PHE A 506 19.22 -1.85 -26.46
N THR A 507 20.10 -2.25 -27.40
CA THR A 507 20.41 -1.45 -28.58
C THR A 507 19.19 -1.32 -29.48
N THR A 508 18.49 -2.43 -29.76
CA THR A 508 17.32 -2.47 -30.64
C THR A 508 16.19 -1.57 -30.16
N HIS A 509 16.00 -1.48 -28.84
CA HIS A 509 14.95 -0.67 -28.22
C HIS A 509 15.39 0.75 -27.80
N ASN A 510 16.50 1.24 -28.35
CA ASN A 510 17.06 2.58 -28.09
C ASN A 510 17.35 2.86 -26.60
N GLY A 511 17.78 1.85 -25.84
CA GLY A 511 18.04 1.97 -24.41
C GLY A 511 19.08 3.05 -24.08
N TRP A 512 20.08 3.24 -24.94
CA TRP A 512 21.07 4.31 -24.82
C TRP A 512 20.41 5.69 -24.75
N ASP A 513 19.51 6.00 -25.69
CA ASP A 513 18.82 7.29 -25.75
C ASP A 513 17.86 7.50 -24.58
N VAL A 514 17.27 6.42 -24.06
CA VAL A 514 16.39 6.48 -22.88
C VAL A 514 17.17 6.92 -21.66
N LEU A 515 18.29 6.23 -21.37
CA LEU A 515 19.08 6.49 -20.18
C LEU A 515 19.86 7.80 -20.27
N THR A 516 20.45 8.13 -21.42
CA THR A 516 21.20 9.39 -21.58
C THR A 516 20.29 10.62 -21.52
N ARG A 517 19.04 10.52 -21.99
CA ARG A 517 18.05 11.60 -21.84
C ARG A 517 17.71 11.85 -20.37
N ASP A 518 17.52 10.80 -19.56
CA ASP A 518 17.27 10.98 -18.12
C ASP A 518 18.52 11.51 -17.41
N LEU A 519 19.71 11.01 -17.73
CA LEU A 519 20.97 11.53 -17.18
C LEU A 519 21.14 13.04 -17.45
N VAL A 520 20.87 13.49 -18.68
CA VAL A 520 20.91 14.91 -19.03
C VAL A 520 19.86 15.71 -18.26
N ALA A 521 18.64 15.19 -18.10
CA ALA A 521 17.59 15.84 -17.33
C ALA A 521 17.99 15.99 -15.85
N ILE A 522 18.60 14.97 -15.25
CA ILE A 522 19.14 14.99 -13.88
C ILE A 522 20.26 16.02 -13.73
N LEU A 523 21.18 16.11 -14.70
CA LEU A 523 22.27 17.10 -14.64
C LEU A 523 21.74 18.53 -14.77
N GLN A 524 20.73 18.74 -15.59
CA GLN A 524 20.04 20.03 -15.71
C GLN A 524 19.28 20.39 -14.42
N SER A 525 18.57 19.44 -13.79
CA SER A 525 17.84 19.68 -12.53
C SER A 525 18.80 19.98 -11.38
N THR A 526 19.86 19.17 -11.22
CA THR A 526 20.88 19.31 -10.16
C THR A 526 21.70 20.60 -10.24
N SER A 527 21.69 21.28 -11.39
CA SER A 527 22.29 22.61 -11.54
C SER A 527 21.46 23.72 -10.86
N THR A 528 20.17 23.46 -10.61
CA THR A 528 19.21 24.43 -10.06
C THR A 528 18.65 24.04 -8.69
N SER A 529 18.52 22.74 -8.41
CA SER A 529 18.02 22.18 -7.15
C SER A 529 18.82 20.94 -6.77
N SER A 530 19.35 20.88 -5.55
CA SER A 530 20.11 19.72 -5.08
C SER A 530 19.17 18.59 -4.63
N ASP A 531 18.82 17.68 -5.55
CA ASP A 531 18.07 16.45 -5.24
C ASP A 531 19.03 15.24 -5.22
N GLU A 532 19.29 14.72 -4.03
CA GLU A 532 20.16 13.55 -3.82
C GLU A 532 19.57 12.26 -4.40
N SER A 533 18.24 12.12 -4.44
CA SER A 533 17.61 10.93 -5.01
C SER A 533 17.76 10.88 -6.53
N GLU A 534 17.66 12.03 -7.20
CA GLU A 534 17.93 12.11 -8.64
C GLU A 534 19.42 11.91 -8.94
N ALA A 535 20.30 12.46 -8.10
CA ALA A 535 21.74 12.25 -8.25
C ALA A 535 22.14 10.77 -8.11
N ALA A 536 21.59 10.04 -7.14
CA ALA A 536 21.79 8.60 -7.00
C ALA A 536 21.40 7.84 -8.28
N ARG A 537 20.25 8.19 -8.87
CA ARG A 537 19.78 7.63 -10.15
C ARG A 537 20.75 7.94 -11.30
N GLY A 538 21.31 9.15 -11.33
CA GLY A 538 22.32 9.54 -12.31
C GLY A 538 23.58 8.67 -12.24
N ILE A 539 24.04 8.35 -11.03
CA ILE A 539 25.18 7.44 -10.81
C ILE A 539 24.87 6.03 -11.32
N GLU A 540 23.68 5.50 -11.01
CA GLU A 540 23.23 4.18 -11.49
C GLU A 540 23.16 4.12 -13.02
N ILE A 541 22.67 5.19 -13.69
CA ILE A 541 22.68 5.26 -15.15
C ILE A 541 24.09 5.18 -15.71
N VAL A 542 25.04 5.95 -15.15
CA VAL A 542 26.43 5.91 -15.61
C VAL A 542 27.04 4.53 -15.40
N ARG A 543 26.77 3.90 -14.26
CA ARG A 543 27.25 2.54 -13.96
C ARG A 543 26.79 1.50 -14.99
N ILE A 544 25.63 1.69 -15.59
CA ILE A 544 25.12 0.83 -16.67
C ILE A 544 25.78 1.16 -18.01
N LEU A 545 25.87 2.45 -18.36
CA LEU A 545 26.34 2.88 -19.67
C LEU A 545 27.87 2.74 -19.84
N LEU A 546 28.64 2.90 -18.77
CA LEU A 546 30.10 2.88 -18.84
C LEU A 546 30.66 1.52 -19.30
N PRO A 547 30.26 0.36 -18.73
CA PRO A 547 30.68 -0.94 -19.24
C PRO A 547 30.31 -1.21 -20.69
N ILE A 548 29.17 -0.67 -21.17
CA ILE A 548 28.76 -0.78 -22.58
C ILE A 548 29.77 -0.05 -23.48
N VAL A 549 30.18 1.16 -23.09
CA VAL A 549 31.16 1.95 -23.86
C VAL A 549 32.54 1.28 -23.85
N GLU A 550 32.97 0.77 -22.70
CA GLU A 550 34.28 0.13 -22.54
C GLU A 550 34.37 -1.25 -23.23
N GLY A 551 33.24 -1.96 -23.34
CA GLY A 551 33.16 -3.27 -23.99
C GLY A 551 33.00 -3.23 -25.51
N GLU A 552 32.80 -2.07 -26.13
CA GLU A 552 32.56 -1.94 -27.56
C GLU A 552 33.87 -2.07 -28.37
N GLU A 553 34.07 -3.22 -29.03
CA GLU A 553 35.29 -3.54 -29.78
C GLU A 553 35.58 -2.57 -30.93
N THR A 554 34.54 -1.99 -31.53
CA THR A 554 34.65 -1.09 -32.70
C THR A 554 34.95 0.36 -32.34
N GLY A 555 35.06 0.65 -31.03
CA GLY A 555 35.17 2.01 -30.51
C GLY A 555 33.81 2.70 -30.44
N SER A 556 33.78 3.91 -29.89
CA SER A 556 32.53 4.61 -29.57
C SER A 556 31.71 4.94 -30.83
N ARG A 557 30.41 4.66 -30.77
CA ARG A 557 29.48 4.91 -31.87
C ARG A 557 29.21 6.40 -32.04
N GLU A 558 29.01 6.84 -33.29
CA GLU A 558 28.78 8.27 -33.58
C GLU A 558 27.49 8.80 -32.93
N GLU A 559 26.44 7.97 -32.84
CA GLU A 559 25.20 8.27 -32.14
C GLU A 559 25.40 8.61 -30.65
N TRP A 560 26.37 7.95 -29.99
CA TRP A 560 26.67 8.19 -28.57
C TRP A 560 27.38 9.52 -28.34
N MET A 561 28.09 10.03 -29.34
CA MET A 561 28.83 11.29 -29.24
C MET A 561 27.92 12.52 -29.10
N ALA A 562 26.62 12.39 -29.35
CA ALA A 562 25.64 13.44 -29.04
C ALA A 562 25.64 13.79 -27.53
N LEU A 563 25.91 12.82 -26.65
CA LEU A 563 26.04 13.04 -25.21
C LEU A 563 27.20 13.99 -24.89
N VAL A 564 28.35 13.81 -25.55
CA VAL A 564 29.55 14.65 -25.37
C VAL A 564 29.24 16.12 -25.68
N THR A 565 28.55 16.38 -26.79
CA THR A 565 28.15 17.75 -27.13
C THR A 565 27.13 18.33 -26.15
N THR A 566 26.20 17.49 -25.67
CA THR A 566 25.18 17.91 -24.71
C THR A 566 25.82 18.29 -23.36
N LEU A 567 26.79 17.50 -22.89
CA LEU A 567 27.53 17.77 -21.67
C LEU A 567 28.53 18.93 -21.82
N ALA A 568 29.11 19.11 -22.99
CA ALA A 568 29.92 20.30 -23.28
C ALA A 568 29.10 21.61 -23.20
N ALA A 569 27.79 21.54 -23.45
CA ALA A 569 26.86 22.67 -23.33
C ALA A 569 26.22 22.80 -21.94
N TRP A 570 26.57 21.92 -21.00
CA TRP A 570 26.01 21.93 -19.65
C TRP A 570 26.61 23.06 -18.81
N ASN A 571 25.74 23.82 -18.13
CA ASN A 571 26.15 24.89 -17.22
C ASN A 571 26.38 24.31 -15.83
N ALA A 572 27.63 23.93 -15.54
CA ALA A 572 28.00 23.39 -14.23
C ALA A 572 27.76 24.42 -13.11
N PRO A 573 27.26 23.99 -11.94
CA PRO A 573 26.99 24.90 -10.83
C PRO A 573 28.27 25.56 -10.31
N GLU A 574 28.16 26.85 -9.97
CA GLU A 574 29.27 27.61 -9.36
C GLU A 574 29.36 27.41 -7.84
N ALA A 575 28.30 26.91 -7.21
CA ALA A 575 28.24 26.66 -5.77
C ALA A 575 28.54 25.19 -5.45
N LYS A 576 29.17 24.96 -4.28
CA LYS A 576 29.40 23.62 -3.75
C LYS A 576 28.06 22.87 -3.58
N GLN A 577 27.98 21.68 -4.15
CA GLN A 577 26.82 20.80 -4.09
C GLN A 577 27.00 19.71 -3.02
N PRO A 578 25.93 19.01 -2.62
CA PRO A 578 26.03 17.80 -1.80
C PRO A 578 26.92 16.74 -2.46
N ALA A 579 27.58 15.90 -1.64
CA ALA A 579 28.57 14.93 -2.12
C ALA A 579 28.02 13.99 -3.20
N LEU A 580 26.80 13.48 -3.02
CA LEU A 580 26.16 12.56 -3.96
C LEU A 580 25.85 13.25 -5.32
N VAL A 581 25.52 14.54 -5.28
CA VAL A 581 25.31 15.34 -6.50
C VAL A 581 26.64 15.55 -7.23
N GLN A 582 27.72 15.81 -6.50
CA GLN A 582 29.06 15.94 -7.08
C GLN A 582 29.54 14.61 -7.70
N GLU A 583 29.28 13.49 -7.04
CA GLU A 583 29.57 12.15 -7.56
C GLU A 583 28.84 11.90 -8.88
N ALA A 584 27.54 12.20 -8.96
CA ALA A 584 26.77 12.06 -10.20
C ALA A 584 27.31 12.92 -11.36
N GLN A 585 27.74 14.15 -11.06
CA GLN A 585 28.34 15.05 -12.04
C GLN A 585 29.68 14.51 -12.54
N ILE A 586 30.53 14.03 -11.65
CA ILE A 586 31.84 13.44 -12.00
C ILE A 586 31.64 12.15 -12.80
N ALA A 587 30.69 11.29 -12.41
CA ALA A 587 30.34 10.08 -13.14
C ALA A 587 29.93 10.39 -14.60
N ALA A 588 29.13 11.44 -14.83
CA ALA A 588 28.78 11.86 -16.18
C ALA A 588 30.00 12.32 -17.01
N LEU A 589 30.96 12.98 -16.37
CA LEU A 589 32.24 13.34 -17.01
C LEU A 589 33.10 12.13 -17.32
N GLN A 590 33.11 11.11 -16.44
CA GLN A 590 33.80 9.84 -16.68
C GLN A 590 33.21 9.13 -17.91
N LEU A 591 31.89 9.03 -18.02
CA LEU A 591 31.22 8.45 -19.20
C LEU A 591 31.59 9.20 -20.49
N THR A 592 31.60 10.53 -20.44
CA THR A 592 32.02 11.38 -21.57
C THR A 592 33.47 11.13 -21.96
N THR A 593 34.33 10.98 -20.97
CA THR A 593 35.75 10.73 -21.16
C THR A 593 35.96 9.36 -21.78
N ALA A 594 35.26 8.32 -21.31
CA ALA A 594 35.29 6.98 -21.89
C ALA A 594 34.86 6.99 -23.36
N LEU A 595 33.78 7.71 -23.71
CA LEU A 595 33.35 7.89 -25.11
C LEU A 595 34.43 8.56 -25.97
N LEU A 596 35.13 9.56 -25.43
CA LEU A 596 36.18 10.26 -26.15
C LEU A 596 37.44 9.40 -26.32
N VAL A 597 37.81 8.61 -25.30
CA VAL A 597 38.93 7.65 -25.37
C VAL A 597 38.65 6.57 -26.40
N GLY A 598 37.44 6.01 -26.41
CA GLY A 598 37.01 4.99 -27.35
C GLY A 598 36.78 5.49 -28.78
N ALA A 599 36.67 6.81 -29.00
CA ALA A 599 36.40 7.37 -30.31
C ALA A 599 37.62 7.29 -31.27
N PRO A 600 37.41 6.93 -32.55
CA PRO A 600 38.45 7.00 -33.58
C PRO A 600 39.06 8.40 -33.70
N TYR A 601 40.34 8.49 -34.10
CA TYR A 601 41.06 9.77 -34.16
C TYR A 601 40.33 10.86 -34.98
N GLY A 602 39.79 10.50 -36.15
CA GLY A 602 39.04 11.45 -36.98
C GLY A 602 37.75 11.93 -36.33
N MET A 603 37.13 11.13 -35.47
CA MET A 603 35.97 11.53 -34.68
C MET A 603 36.40 12.48 -33.56
N ARG A 604 37.44 12.15 -32.79
CA ARG A 604 37.97 13.04 -31.73
C ARG A 604 38.28 14.46 -32.24
N GLN A 605 38.87 14.57 -33.43
CA GLN A 605 39.18 15.87 -34.05
C GLN A 605 37.93 16.74 -34.30
N ARG A 606 36.76 16.12 -34.53
CA ARG A 606 35.49 16.86 -34.69
C ARG A 606 34.94 17.40 -33.37
N TYR A 607 35.35 16.82 -32.24
CA TYR A 607 34.86 17.15 -30.90
C TYR A 607 35.87 17.94 -30.05
N VAL A 608 36.97 18.47 -30.62
CA VAL A 608 38.01 19.22 -29.86
C VAL A 608 37.44 20.38 -29.05
N HIS A 609 36.43 21.09 -29.59
CA HIS A 609 35.76 22.15 -28.84
C HIS A 609 34.95 21.60 -27.66
N SER A 610 34.26 20.47 -27.84
CA SER A 610 33.55 19.79 -26.77
C SER A 610 34.51 19.27 -25.70
N ILE A 611 35.66 18.68 -26.10
CA ILE A 611 36.72 18.26 -25.17
C ILE A 611 37.18 19.45 -24.31
N SER A 612 37.43 20.59 -24.93
CA SER A 612 37.88 21.80 -24.22
C SER A 612 36.82 22.33 -23.24
N ALA A 613 35.54 22.27 -23.62
CA ALA A 613 34.44 22.68 -22.75
C ALA A 613 34.25 21.75 -21.56
N VAL A 614 34.28 20.42 -21.79
CA VAL A 614 34.18 19.40 -20.73
C VAL A 614 35.36 19.51 -19.75
N LEU A 615 36.58 19.77 -20.25
CA LEU A 615 37.74 20.02 -19.39
C LEU A 615 37.54 21.28 -18.53
N GLY A 616 36.95 22.35 -19.10
CA GLY A 616 36.59 23.55 -18.35
C GLY A 616 35.58 23.27 -17.22
N ILE A 617 34.59 22.43 -17.48
CA ILE A 617 33.61 21.96 -16.49
C ILE A 617 34.30 21.15 -15.38
N ALA A 618 35.15 20.18 -15.74
CA ALA A 618 35.89 19.37 -14.78
C ALA A 618 36.76 20.25 -13.85
N ALA A 619 37.48 21.23 -14.41
CA ALA A 619 38.29 22.18 -13.63
C ALA A 619 37.45 23.11 -12.74
N GLN A 620 36.19 23.36 -13.08
CA GLN A 620 35.26 24.10 -12.22
C GLN A 620 34.79 23.25 -11.04
N LEU A 621 34.46 21.98 -11.27
CA LEU A 621 34.08 21.05 -10.20
C LEU A 621 35.26 20.78 -9.25
N GLU A 622 36.49 20.74 -9.79
CA GLU A 622 37.73 20.53 -9.04
C GLU A 622 37.91 21.53 -7.89
N LYS A 623 37.51 22.79 -8.09
CA LYS A 623 37.58 23.84 -7.06
C LYS A 623 36.74 23.54 -5.82
N HIS A 624 35.78 22.63 -5.93
CA HIS A 624 34.80 22.31 -4.90
C HIS A 624 35.01 20.93 -4.26
N VAL A 625 35.95 20.14 -4.79
CA VAL A 625 36.34 18.82 -4.29
C VAL A 625 37.63 18.98 -3.48
N GLY A 626 37.59 18.61 -2.20
CA GLY A 626 38.75 18.72 -1.31
C GLY A 626 39.90 17.79 -1.73
N SER A 627 41.13 18.09 -1.33
CA SER A 627 42.30 17.24 -1.63
C SER A 627 42.22 15.84 -1.01
N ASP A 628 41.48 15.70 0.10
CA ASP A 628 41.26 14.42 0.81
C ASP A 628 39.89 13.79 0.48
N ASP A 629 39.19 14.31 -0.53
CA ASP A 629 37.87 13.82 -0.92
C ASP A 629 37.99 12.54 -1.77
N PRO A 630 37.20 11.47 -1.52
CA PRO A 630 37.26 10.25 -2.31
C PRO A 630 36.98 10.46 -3.81
N LEU A 631 36.24 11.53 -4.16
CA LEU A 631 35.93 11.86 -5.55
C LEU A 631 37.12 12.50 -6.29
N ARG A 632 38.18 12.89 -5.57
CA ARG A 632 39.33 13.61 -6.12
C ARG A 632 40.08 12.80 -7.17
N GLU A 633 40.33 11.52 -6.89
CA GLU A 633 41.05 10.63 -7.81
C GLU A 633 40.30 10.46 -9.13
N SER A 634 38.99 10.25 -9.06
CA SER A 634 38.10 10.11 -10.21
C SER A 634 38.09 11.37 -11.09
N LEU A 635 38.11 12.55 -10.46
CA LEU A 635 38.14 13.82 -11.19
C LEU A 635 39.52 14.13 -11.79
N ASP A 636 40.60 13.81 -11.08
CA ASP A 636 41.96 13.97 -11.58
C ASP A 636 42.21 13.06 -12.81
N ASP A 637 41.66 11.84 -12.82
CA ASP A 637 41.73 10.95 -13.98
C ASP A 637 40.99 11.54 -15.21
N VAL A 638 39.80 12.10 -15.01
CA VAL A 638 39.06 12.83 -16.07
C VAL A 638 39.90 13.99 -16.61
N LEU A 639 40.47 14.82 -15.74
CA LEU A 639 41.28 15.98 -16.15
C LEU A 639 42.53 15.55 -16.93
N GLN A 640 43.27 14.57 -16.42
CA GLN A 640 44.49 14.08 -17.08
C GLN A 640 44.19 13.41 -18.42
N THR A 641 43.11 12.64 -18.49
CA THR A 641 42.73 11.93 -19.71
C THR A 641 42.24 12.88 -20.79
N LEU A 642 41.39 13.86 -20.45
CA LEU A 642 40.93 14.86 -21.41
C LEU A 642 42.07 15.78 -21.89
N ASP A 643 43.03 16.14 -21.03
CA ASP A 643 44.19 16.95 -21.42
C ASP A 643 45.09 16.21 -22.42
N ARG A 644 45.23 14.89 -22.29
CA ARG A 644 45.96 14.04 -23.27
C ARG A 644 45.25 13.87 -24.60
N LEU A 645 43.93 14.02 -24.64
CA LEU A 645 43.10 13.87 -25.84
C LEU A 645 42.98 15.16 -26.67
N ARG A 646 43.29 16.30 -26.05
CA ARG A 646 43.40 17.61 -26.70
C ARG A 646 44.66 17.70 -27.55
#